data_AF-A0A1W9VS73-F1
#
_entry.id   AF-A0A1W9VS73-F1
#
_cell.length_a   1.000
_cell.length_b   1.000
_cell.length_c   1.000
_cell.angle_alpha   90.00
_cell.angle_beta   90.00
_cell.angle_gamma   90.00
#
_symmetry.space_group_name_H-M   'P 1'
#
loop_
_entity.id
_entity.type
_entity.pdbx_description
1 polymer ?
#
loop_
_entity_poly.entity_id
_entity_poly.type
_entity_poly.pdbx_seq_one_letter_code
_entity_poly.pdbx_strand_id
1 'polypeptide(L)'
;MIKNRLKDDISICVAKLRLDNNYKYSVEIPNNLGHGDYSSNVALVLSKLNEMNPRDLAEKIKIELLKNKDIKDVQIAGPGFINITLNISIFQGILYDVLKAKESYGSSNYGANKRVLLEFVSANPTGPLNIVSARAATYGDTLYRVLTWLGFEAKREFYVNDAGNQVDILAESLELRLREARGEHIGEFPVDAYHGEYLIEMAEVLNTTDGNRLLMLPEKDRIEKLKEYAIDAIHEMQLESLEKYGVEFDNWVSEKKLRNQGVVEEVLSFLAEADCTYEKDDAIWFSASKFGDDKDRVLMKADGTITYFVPDLAYHLTKYQRGFDYIVDVLGPDHHGYVPRLKAAFRALDYEEEKLEVVFLQQINLFEDGEKVKMSKRLGKIITMNNLIDEVGKDVVRFFFVDRKTNAHLNFDMDLARKQSEENPVYYIQYAHARICSVIKKARKEHKIRIGKPSRTSLTYLIEPDEVRLMKKLISFPGVLENVATSREPNKLSNYVFELAGMFHKYYAKHQIIDLDQLELTKGRLFMIIAIRNTIAIALDLMAISAPEKMKKSAVKKPTVSTSQKKESKRAKVEPYGKKATSKIPKQKKEPIVILDIDSGLPVEKVKKLPKTSVKKKVTKDKTKKKELKSKEKPLVEESLKEKPIKRATKKAPAKKKSAKKDASSVDSLAKPTKRATKKSSDKVVKTKTTTKGRATKKKA
;
A
#
# COMPACT_ATOMS: atom_id res chain seq x y z
N MET A 1 -3.54 26.20 -2.05
CA MET A 1 -4.07 27.49 -2.57
C MET A 1 -4.58 28.43 -1.47
N ILE A 2 -5.85 28.38 -1.00
CA ILE A 2 -6.41 29.39 -0.04
C ILE A 2 -5.51 29.62 1.20
N LYS A 3 -5.06 28.53 1.85
CA LYS A 3 -4.17 28.57 3.02
C LYS A 3 -2.92 29.44 2.82
N ASN A 4 -2.35 29.44 1.61
CA ASN A 4 -1.17 30.23 1.29
C ASN A 4 -1.58 31.71 1.17
N ARG A 5 -2.61 32.01 0.39
CA ARG A 5 -3.14 33.37 0.25
C ARG A 5 -3.50 34.01 1.61
N LEU A 6 -4.12 33.27 2.52
CA LEU A 6 -4.39 33.76 3.88
C LEU A 6 -3.10 33.98 4.70
N LYS A 7 -2.06 33.16 4.51
CA LYS A 7 -0.75 33.41 5.12
C LYS A 7 -0.10 34.67 4.55
N ASP A 8 -0.27 34.94 3.26
CA ASP A 8 0.22 36.13 2.56
C ASP A 8 -0.56 37.38 3.02
N ASP A 9 -1.89 37.30 3.09
CA ASP A 9 -2.77 38.35 3.65
C ASP A 9 -2.36 38.70 5.10
N ILE A 10 -2.12 37.69 5.95
CA ILE A 10 -1.59 37.88 7.31
C ILE A 10 -0.18 38.49 7.27
N SER A 11 0.70 38.09 6.36
CA SER A 11 2.06 38.66 6.21
C SER A 11 2.00 40.15 5.90
N ILE A 12 1.08 40.55 5.02
CA ILE A 12 0.80 41.95 4.67
C ILE A 12 0.28 42.71 5.89
N CYS A 13 -0.60 42.11 6.71
CA CYS A 13 -1.07 42.72 7.95
C CYS A 13 0.07 42.94 8.95
N VAL A 14 0.92 41.93 9.15
CA VAL A 14 2.08 41.99 10.05
C VAL A 14 3.07 43.08 9.62
N ALA A 15 3.39 43.16 8.32
CA ALA A 15 4.26 44.20 7.76
C ALA A 15 3.68 45.62 7.89
N LYS A 16 2.39 45.81 7.60
CA LYS A 16 1.69 47.11 7.77
C LYS A 16 1.70 47.59 9.22
N LEU A 17 1.54 46.68 10.17
CA LEU A 17 1.59 46.95 11.61
C LEU A 17 3.02 47.19 12.12
N ARG A 18 4.05 47.10 11.25
CA ARG A 18 5.48 47.24 11.57
C ARG A 18 5.97 46.29 12.66
N LEU A 19 5.43 45.07 12.66
CA LEU A 19 5.76 44.02 13.61
C LEU A 19 6.98 43.21 13.14
N ASP A 20 7.83 42.79 14.06
CA ASP A 20 8.83 41.75 13.82
C ASP A 20 8.12 40.43 13.44
N ASN A 21 8.59 39.81 12.35
CA ASN A 21 8.02 38.62 11.73
C ASN A 21 8.99 37.41 11.67
N ASN A 22 10.11 37.44 12.42
CA ASN A 22 11.19 36.44 12.37
C ASN A 22 10.80 35.03 12.83
N TYR A 23 9.57 34.79 13.32
CA TYR A 23 9.06 33.46 13.63
C TYR A 23 7.99 32.95 12.65
N LYS A 24 8.12 31.68 12.27
CA LYS A 24 7.16 30.96 11.41
C LYS A 24 5.87 30.62 12.17
N TYR A 25 4.77 31.26 11.81
CA TYR A 25 3.41 30.91 12.23
C TYR A 25 2.70 30.02 11.20
N SER A 26 1.60 29.39 11.62
CA SER A 26 0.76 28.52 10.79
C SER A 26 -0.61 29.14 10.47
N VAL A 27 -1.23 28.59 9.42
CA VAL A 27 -2.64 28.81 9.03
C VAL A 27 -3.20 27.44 8.70
N GLU A 28 -4.27 27.02 9.37
CA GLU A 28 -4.77 25.64 9.36
C GLU A 28 -6.30 25.60 9.32
N ILE A 29 -6.88 24.47 8.91
CA ILE A 29 -8.34 24.28 8.98
C ILE A 29 -8.66 23.79 10.41
N PRO A 30 -9.55 24.46 11.16
CA PRO A 30 -9.80 24.10 12.55
C PRO A 30 -10.60 22.80 12.67
N ASN A 31 -10.27 21.97 13.67
CA ASN A 31 -11.01 20.75 13.99
C ASN A 31 -12.47 21.00 14.43
N ASN A 32 -12.77 22.21 14.93
CA ASN A 32 -14.13 22.64 15.26
C ASN A 32 -14.68 23.55 14.15
N LEU A 33 -15.77 23.13 13.51
CA LEU A 33 -16.46 23.93 12.47
C LEU A 33 -17.05 25.25 13.01
N GLY A 34 -17.17 25.42 14.32
CA GLY A 34 -17.52 26.69 14.96
C GLY A 34 -16.37 27.70 15.03
N HIS A 35 -15.14 27.33 14.67
CA HIS A 35 -13.96 28.20 14.71
C HIS A 35 -13.64 28.83 13.33
N GLY A 36 -14.65 29.02 12.48
CA GLY A 36 -14.49 29.55 11.13
C GLY A 36 -13.94 28.54 10.12
N ASP A 37 -13.38 29.06 9.03
CA ASP A 37 -12.86 28.26 7.90
C ASP A 37 -11.38 27.95 8.04
N TYR A 38 -10.63 28.89 8.63
CA TYR A 38 -9.20 28.78 8.92
C TYR A 38 -8.90 29.36 10.29
N SER A 39 -7.87 28.88 10.96
CA SER A 39 -7.33 29.44 12.20
C SER A 39 -5.83 29.67 12.07
N SER A 40 -5.29 30.68 12.75
CA SER A 40 -3.87 30.99 12.79
C SER A 40 -3.38 31.27 14.22
N ASN A 41 -2.18 30.79 14.52
CA ASN A 41 -1.47 31.08 15.77
C ASN A 41 -0.56 32.32 15.69
N VAL A 42 -0.63 33.13 14.62
CA VAL A 42 0.30 34.24 14.35
C VAL A 42 0.52 35.18 15.54
N ALA A 43 -0.55 35.59 16.22
CA ALA A 43 -0.42 36.51 17.36
C ALA A 43 0.22 35.83 18.60
N LEU A 44 0.00 34.53 18.81
CA LEU A 44 0.70 33.76 19.84
C LEU A 44 2.21 33.73 19.56
N VAL A 45 2.57 33.45 18.30
CA VAL A 45 3.96 33.31 17.84
C VAL A 45 4.72 34.64 17.85
N LEU A 46 4.10 35.72 17.37
CA LEU A 46 4.77 37.03 17.25
C LEU A 46 4.67 37.91 18.51
N SER A 47 3.81 37.57 19.48
CA SER A 47 3.62 38.32 20.74
C SER A 47 4.94 38.64 21.45
N LYS A 48 5.78 37.62 21.65
CA LYS A 48 7.04 37.71 22.40
C LYS A 48 8.10 38.57 21.68
N LEU A 49 8.15 38.53 20.34
CA LEU A 49 9.08 39.37 19.57
C LEU A 49 8.70 40.85 19.61
N ASN A 50 7.41 41.15 19.75
CA ASN A 50 6.85 42.49 19.69
C ASN A 50 6.47 43.04 21.07
N GLU A 51 6.93 42.39 22.15
CA GLU A 51 6.68 42.75 23.56
C GLU A 51 5.20 43.01 23.90
N MET A 52 4.29 42.31 23.21
CA MET A 52 2.84 42.51 23.30
C MET A 52 2.11 41.35 23.95
N ASN A 53 0.97 41.63 24.58
CA ASN A 53 0.01 40.58 24.93
C ASN A 53 -0.51 39.91 23.63
N PRO A 54 -0.56 38.56 23.55
CA PRO A 54 -0.99 37.88 22.33
C PRO A 54 -2.44 38.18 21.91
N ARG A 55 -3.33 38.50 22.86
CA ARG A 55 -4.72 38.86 22.56
C ARG A 55 -4.84 40.25 21.94
N ASP A 56 -4.08 41.21 22.45
CA ASP A 56 -4.05 42.58 21.93
C ASP A 56 -3.40 42.62 20.54
N LEU A 57 -2.37 41.80 20.33
CA LEU A 57 -1.77 41.60 19.02
C LEU A 57 -2.74 40.94 18.03
N ALA A 58 -3.53 39.96 18.50
CA ALA A 58 -4.59 39.34 17.70
C ALA A 58 -5.69 40.35 17.30
N GLU A 59 -6.08 41.28 18.18
CA GLU A 59 -7.02 42.37 17.85
C GLU A 59 -6.43 43.33 16.81
N LYS A 60 -5.16 43.74 16.93
CA LYS A 60 -4.48 44.56 15.90
C LYS A 60 -4.47 43.86 14.53
N ILE A 61 -4.12 42.58 14.46
CA ILE A 61 -4.08 41.81 13.20
C ILE A 61 -5.51 41.62 12.65
N LYS A 62 -6.51 41.35 13.50
CA LYS A 62 -7.93 41.25 13.14
C LYS A 62 -8.46 42.54 12.48
N ILE A 63 -8.11 43.71 13.01
CA ILE A 63 -8.53 45.01 12.45
C ILE A 63 -7.97 45.23 11.03
N GLU A 64 -6.75 44.77 10.72
CA GLU A 64 -6.20 44.88 9.37
C GLU A 64 -6.74 43.79 8.44
N LEU A 65 -6.93 42.55 8.92
CA LEU A 65 -7.53 41.46 8.14
C LEU A 65 -8.97 41.77 7.71
N LEU A 66 -9.78 42.40 8.57
CA LEU A 66 -11.17 42.78 8.25
C LEU A 66 -11.29 43.86 7.16
N LYS A 67 -10.19 44.46 6.71
CA LYS A 67 -10.16 45.33 5.51
C LYS A 67 -10.11 44.53 4.20
N ASN A 68 -9.81 43.23 4.25
CA ASN A 68 -9.86 42.34 3.10
C ASN A 68 -11.31 41.91 2.82
N LYS A 69 -11.86 42.33 1.68
CA LYS A 69 -13.24 42.02 1.26
C LYS A 69 -13.54 40.53 1.10
N ASP A 70 -12.51 39.69 1.03
CA ASP A 70 -12.66 38.24 0.90
C ASP A 70 -12.90 37.55 2.25
N ILE A 71 -12.66 38.25 3.36
CA ILE A 71 -12.93 37.82 4.73
C ILE A 71 -14.32 38.33 5.16
N LYS A 72 -15.11 37.45 5.78
CA LYS A 72 -16.46 37.75 6.30
C LYS A 72 -16.43 38.16 7.76
N ASP A 73 -15.64 37.44 8.57
CA ASP A 73 -15.58 37.59 10.02
C ASP A 73 -14.22 37.09 10.54
N VAL A 74 -13.75 37.70 11.63
CA VAL A 74 -12.50 37.33 12.32
C VAL A 74 -12.75 37.35 13.82
N GLN A 75 -12.61 36.19 14.46
CA GLN A 75 -12.85 35.98 15.90
C GLN A 75 -11.55 35.59 16.60
N ILE A 76 -11.39 35.99 17.86
CA ILE A 76 -10.21 35.63 18.66
C ILE A 76 -10.57 34.60 19.70
N ALA A 77 -9.92 33.43 19.64
CA ALA A 77 -10.18 32.30 20.51
C ALA A 77 -9.07 32.11 21.56
N GLY A 78 -9.49 31.84 22.80
CA GLY A 78 -8.63 31.52 23.93
C GLY A 78 -7.51 32.56 24.16
N PRO A 79 -6.22 32.16 24.13
CA PRO A 79 -5.10 33.05 24.40
C PRO A 79 -4.75 34.02 23.27
N GLY A 80 -5.28 33.86 22.06
CA GLY A 80 -4.88 34.67 20.89
C GLY A 80 -4.87 33.95 19.54
N PHE A 81 -5.62 32.86 19.37
CA PHE A 81 -5.82 32.26 18.05
C PHE A 81 -6.74 33.14 17.21
N ILE A 82 -6.38 33.38 15.95
CA ILE A 82 -7.18 34.17 15.00
C ILE A 82 -7.98 33.20 14.12
N ASN A 83 -9.28 33.10 14.36
CA ASN A 83 -10.23 32.32 13.58
C ASN A 83 -10.82 33.21 12.46
N ILE A 84 -10.80 32.73 11.23
CA ILE A 84 -11.14 33.49 10.02
C ILE A 84 -12.27 32.76 9.29
N THR A 85 -13.38 33.46 9.03
CA THR A 85 -14.46 33.00 8.16
C THR A 85 -14.41 33.77 6.83
N LEU A 86 -14.51 33.07 5.70
CA LEU A 86 -14.43 33.69 4.38
C LEU A 86 -15.80 34.04 3.82
N ASN A 87 -15.82 35.01 2.89
CA ASN A 87 -17.02 35.30 2.13
C ASN A 87 -17.33 34.18 1.12
N ILE A 88 -18.62 33.89 0.93
CA ILE A 88 -19.08 32.75 0.13
C ILE A 88 -18.65 32.82 -1.34
N SER A 89 -18.48 34.05 -1.85
CA SER A 89 -17.93 34.38 -3.15
C SER A 89 -16.56 33.76 -3.43
N ILE A 90 -15.77 33.46 -2.40
CA ILE A 90 -14.47 32.78 -2.54
C ILE A 90 -14.65 31.30 -2.89
N PHE A 91 -15.57 30.61 -2.22
CA PHE A 91 -15.87 29.20 -2.51
C PHE A 91 -16.58 29.06 -3.87
N GLN A 92 -17.49 29.97 -4.21
CA GLN A 92 -18.12 30.05 -5.53
C GLN A 92 -17.11 30.40 -6.63
N GLY A 93 -16.18 31.31 -6.36
CA GLY A 93 -15.10 31.72 -7.27
C GLY A 93 -14.14 30.58 -7.59
N ILE A 94 -13.74 29.79 -6.59
CA ILE A 94 -12.85 28.65 -6.82
C ILE A 94 -13.62 27.47 -7.43
N LEU A 95 -14.92 27.28 -7.14
CA LEU A 95 -15.76 26.31 -7.87
C LEU A 95 -15.80 26.61 -9.38
N TYR A 96 -15.80 27.88 -9.78
CA TYR A 96 -15.63 28.25 -11.20
C TYR A 96 -14.29 27.78 -11.77
N ASP A 97 -13.21 27.90 -11.02
CA ASP A 97 -11.87 27.45 -11.45
C ASP A 97 -11.75 25.91 -11.50
N VAL A 98 -12.40 25.18 -10.57
CA VAL A 98 -12.59 23.72 -10.62
C VAL A 98 -13.28 23.32 -11.93
N LEU A 99 -14.37 24.02 -12.28
CA LEU A 99 -15.14 23.80 -13.51
C LEU A 99 -14.41 24.22 -14.79
N LYS A 100 -13.38 25.07 -14.68
CA LYS A 100 -12.49 25.46 -15.78
C LYS A 100 -11.40 24.39 -16.01
N ALA A 101 -10.84 23.82 -14.94
CA ALA A 101 -9.88 22.72 -15.01
C ALA A 101 -10.53 21.40 -15.49
N LYS A 102 -11.79 21.17 -15.12
CA LYS A 102 -12.60 20.00 -15.52
C LYS A 102 -11.95 18.66 -15.17
N GLU A 103 -11.29 18.01 -16.14
CA GLU A 103 -10.68 16.69 -16.06
C GLU A 103 -9.25 16.76 -15.51
N SER A 104 -8.54 17.90 -15.63
CA SER A 104 -7.21 18.10 -15.02
C SER A 104 -7.28 18.68 -13.60
N TYR A 105 -8.44 18.62 -12.94
CA TYR A 105 -8.58 19.22 -11.60
C TYR A 105 -7.72 18.49 -10.56
N GLY A 106 -7.03 19.28 -9.72
CA GLY A 106 -6.07 18.76 -8.74
C GLY A 106 -4.68 18.45 -9.31
N SER A 107 -4.48 18.51 -10.64
CA SER A 107 -3.14 18.42 -11.22
C SER A 107 -2.33 19.69 -10.91
N SER A 108 -1.02 19.56 -10.78
CA SER A 108 -0.11 20.68 -10.49
C SER A 108 1.34 20.34 -10.86
N ASN A 109 2.25 21.30 -10.70
CA ASN A 109 3.70 21.04 -10.67
C ASN A 109 4.25 21.15 -9.24
N TYR A 110 3.61 20.45 -8.29
CA TYR A 110 4.04 20.40 -6.89
C TYR A 110 5.34 19.58 -6.72
N GLY A 111 5.51 18.53 -7.53
CA GLY A 111 6.72 17.71 -7.56
C GLY A 111 7.93 18.40 -8.17
N ALA A 112 7.75 19.48 -8.94
CA ALA A 112 8.82 20.26 -9.55
C ALA A 112 9.81 19.41 -10.36
N ASN A 113 9.30 18.42 -11.10
CA ASN A 113 10.05 17.41 -11.86
C ASN A 113 10.99 16.52 -11.04
N LYS A 114 10.88 16.50 -9.69
CA LYS A 114 11.68 15.59 -8.86
C LYS A 114 11.46 14.14 -9.26
N ARG A 115 12.56 13.40 -9.38
CA ARG A 115 12.60 12.02 -9.86
C ARG A 115 12.31 11.04 -8.73
N VAL A 116 11.31 10.18 -8.91
CA VAL A 116 10.92 9.17 -7.90
C VAL A 116 10.98 7.77 -8.50
N LEU A 117 11.78 6.89 -7.89
CA LEU A 117 11.71 5.46 -8.17
C LEU A 117 10.74 4.81 -7.19
N LEU A 118 9.79 4.01 -7.69
CA LEU A 118 8.86 3.20 -6.91
C LEU A 118 9.12 1.74 -7.21
N GLU A 119 9.73 1.01 -6.28
CA GLU A 119 9.85 -0.45 -6.39
C GLU A 119 8.70 -1.14 -5.64
N PHE A 120 7.95 -1.99 -6.32
CA PHE A 120 6.83 -2.71 -5.71
C PHE A 120 6.48 -4.01 -6.45
N VAL A 121 5.72 -4.86 -5.76
CA VAL A 121 5.47 -6.27 -6.12
C VAL A 121 6.70 -7.15 -5.96
N SER A 122 7.76 -6.92 -6.77
CA SER A 122 9.06 -7.61 -6.75
C SER A 122 8.99 -9.08 -6.31
N ALA A 123 8.12 -9.83 -6.98
CA ALA A 123 7.81 -11.20 -6.60
C ALA A 123 8.79 -12.16 -7.27
N ASN A 124 9.38 -13.07 -6.49
CA ASN A 124 10.25 -14.12 -7.03
C ASN A 124 9.51 -14.87 -8.17
N PRO A 125 10.20 -15.26 -9.26
CA PRO A 125 9.62 -15.96 -10.41
C PRO A 125 9.37 -17.46 -10.11
N THR A 126 8.78 -17.75 -8.95
CA THR A 126 8.53 -19.10 -8.44
C THR A 126 7.03 -19.40 -8.27
N GLY A 127 6.18 -18.69 -9.03
CA GLY A 127 4.74 -18.92 -9.10
C GLY A 127 3.92 -17.66 -9.42
N PRO A 128 2.58 -17.81 -9.51
CA PRO A 128 1.66 -16.70 -9.80
C PRO A 128 1.62 -15.65 -8.69
N LEU A 129 1.32 -14.40 -9.08
CA LEU A 129 1.06 -13.31 -8.14
C LEU A 129 -0.14 -13.65 -7.23
N ASN A 130 -0.06 -13.23 -5.97
CA ASN A 130 -1.04 -13.54 -4.93
C ASN A 130 -1.65 -12.26 -4.31
N ILE A 131 -2.54 -12.41 -3.32
CA ILE A 131 -3.21 -11.25 -2.69
C ILE A 131 -2.26 -10.20 -2.10
N VAL A 132 -1.04 -10.59 -1.67
CA VAL A 132 -0.02 -9.66 -1.16
C VAL A 132 0.60 -8.87 -2.31
N SER A 133 0.92 -9.56 -3.42
CA SER A 133 1.32 -8.94 -4.69
C SER A 133 0.27 -7.93 -5.17
N ALA A 134 -1.02 -8.28 -5.09
CA ALA A 134 -2.12 -7.41 -5.49
C ALA A 134 -2.26 -6.15 -4.58
N ARG A 135 -2.00 -6.26 -3.27
CA ARG A 135 -1.93 -5.09 -2.37
C ARG A 135 -0.73 -4.21 -2.70
N ALA A 136 0.44 -4.79 -2.99
CA ALA A 136 1.63 -4.04 -3.42
C ALA A 136 1.42 -3.33 -4.76
N ALA A 137 0.91 -4.05 -5.76
CA ALA A 137 0.54 -3.53 -7.08
C ALA A 137 -0.43 -2.35 -6.97
N THR A 138 -1.48 -2.50 -6.15
CA THR A 138 -2.46 -1.43 -5.88
C THR A 138 -1.80 -0.21 -5.26
N TYR A 139 -0.99 -0.40 -4.21
CA TYR A 139 -0.37 0.70 -3.47
C TYR A 139 0.60 1.49 -4.35
N GLY A 140 1.54 0.80 -5.00
CA GLY A 140 2.60 1.41 -5.82
C GLY A 140 2.05 2.14 -7.04
N ASP A 141 1.13 1.52 -7.78
CA ASP A 141 0.50 2.14 -8.96
C ASP A 141 -0.40 3.33 -8.58
N THR A 142 -1.11 3.28 -7.43
CA THR A 142 -1.88 4.44 -6.94
C THR A 142 -0.97 5.59 -6.51
N LEU A 143 0.15 5.30 -5.83
CA LEU A 143 1.13 6.31 -5.45
C LEU A 143 1.83 6.92 -6.67
N TYR A 144 2.22 6.09 -7.65
CA TYR A 144 2.74 6.52 -8.95
C TYR A 144 1.80 7.49 -9.65
N ARG A 145 0.52 7.12 -9.82
CA ARG A 145 -0.50 7.96 -10.47
C ARG A 145 -0.63 9.32 -9.79
N VAL A 146 -0.68 9.36 -8.46
CA VAL A 146 -0.77 10.63 -7.71
C VAL A 146 0.51 11.47 -7.83
N LEU A 147 1.69 10.86 -7.83
CA LEU A 147 2.96 11.58 -8.01
C LEU A 147 3.06 12.17 -9.43
N THR A 148 2.77 11.39 -10.47
CA THR A 148 2.77 11.88 -11.86
C THR A 148 1.74 12.98 -12.09
N TRP A 149 0.55 12.88 -11.47
CA TRP A 149 -0.49 13.93 -11.51
C TRP A 149 -0.07 15.26 -10.86
N LEU A 150 0.95 15.22 -9.99
CA LEU A 150 1.49 16.38 -9.28
C LEU A 150 2.83 16.87 -9.86
N GLY A 151 3.28 16.33 -11.00
CA GLY A 151 4.51 16.79 -11.66
C GLY A 151 5.79 16.27 -10.99
N PHE A 152 5.78 15.05 -10.46
CA PHE A 152 6.99 14.28 -10.19
C PHE A 152 7.34 13.44 -11.42
N GLU A 153 8.64 13.26 -11.69
CA GLU A 153 9.15 12.29 -12.67
C GLU A 153 9.20 10.89 -12.02
N ALA A 154 8.02 10.31 -11.79
CA ALA A 154 7.89 9.00 -11.17
C ALA A 154 8.17 7.85 -12.17
N LYS A 155 8.74 6.75 -11.68
CA LYS A 155 9.06 5.52 -12.41
C LYS A 155 8.72 4.29 -11.58
N ARG A 156 8.09 3.29 -12.21
CA ARG A 156 7.71 2.02 -11.57
C ARG A 156 8.75 0.95 -11.91
N GLU A 157 9.30 0.28 -10.90
CA GLU A 157 10.32 -0.76 -11.07
C GLU A 157 9.93 -2.07 -10.37
N PHE A 158 10.24 -3.20 -11.00
CA PHE A 158 10.07 -4.54 -10.47
C PHE A 158 11.43 -5.24 -10.39
N TYR A 159 11.80 -5.73 -9.22
CA TYR A 159 12.99 -6.56 -9.05
C TYR A 159 12.66 -8.04 -9.24
N VAL A 160 13.34 -8.69 -10.18
CA VAL A 160 13.19 -10.10 -10.51
C VAL A 160 14.34 -10.87 -9.89
N ASN A 161 14.05 -11.59 -8.81
CA ASN A 161 15.00 -12.49 -8.16
C ASN A 161 15.08 -13.83 -8.93
N ASP A 162 15.74 -13.81 -10.08
CA ASP A 162 15.95 -14.94 -11.00
C ASP A 162 17.26 -15.71 -10.72
N ALA A 163 17.74 -15.68 -9.46
CA ALA A 163 19.01 -16.27 -9.06
C ALA A 163 18.90 -17.18 -7.82
N GLY A 164 19.69 -18.25 -7.81
CA GLY A 164 19.89 -19.12 -6.64
C GLY A 164 18.80 -20.17 -6.38
N ASN A 165 18.92 -20.82 -5.22
CA ASN A 165 18.37 -22.16 -4.93
C ASN A 165 16.84 -22.31 -5.11
N GLN A 166 16.06 -21.23 -5.07
CA GLN A 166 14.61 -21.32 -5.34
C GLN A 166 14.30 -21.61 -6.80
N VAL A 167 15.12 -21.10 -7.72
CA VAL A 167 15.03 -21.37 -9.16
C VAL A 167 15.46 -22.81 -9.48
N ASP A 168 16.46 -23.33 -8.77
CA ASP A 168 16.90 -24.73 -8.92
C ASP A 168 15.78 -25.71 -8.51
N ILE A 169 15.20 -25.53 -7.31
CA ILE A 169 14.06 -26.33 -6.83
C ILE A 169 12.83 -26.21 -7.74
N LEU A 170 12.60 -25.03 -8.34
CA LEU A 170 11.52 -24.80 -9.30
C LEU A 170 11.70 -25.64 -10.57
N ALA A 171 12.91 -25.70 -11.12
CA ALA A 171 13.22 -26.51 -12.29
C ALA A 171 13.13 -28.02 -12.01
N GLU A 172 13.61 -28.48 -10.85
CA GLU A 172 13.41 -29.85 -10.38
C GLU A 172 11.92 -30.20 -10.26
N SER A 173 11.12 -29.30 -9.67
CA SER A 173 9.67 -29.46 -9.51
C SER A 173 8.94 -29.53 -10.86
N LEU A 174 9.40 -28.74 -11.85
CA LEU A 174 8.88 -28.80 -13.21
C LEU A 174 9.31 -30.07 -13.95
N GLU A 175 10.52 -30.61 -13.71
CA GLU A 175 10.93 -31.90 -14.29
C GLU A 175 10.01 -33.04 -13.81
N LEU A 176 9.68 -33.06 -12.52
CA LEU A 176 8.76 -34.06 -11.96
C LEU A 176 7.37 -33.95 -12.63
N ARG A 177 6.81 -32.73 -12.77
CA ARG A 177 5.54 -32.52 -13.48
C ARG A 177 5.61 -32.88 -14.97
N LEU A 178 6.72 -32.57 -15.65
CA LEU A 178 6.95 -32.93 -17.05
C LEU A 178 6.95 -34.46 -17.26
N ARG A 179 7.48 -35.20 -16.30
CA ARG A 179 7.50 -36.68 -16.31
C ARG A 179 6.12 -37.26 -15.98
N GLU A 180 5.38 -36.71 -15.02
CA GLU A 180 3.97 -37.07 -14.78
C GLU A 180 3.10 -36.83 -16.03
N ALA A 181 3.26 -35.68 -16.70
CA ALA A 181 2.55 -35.33 -17.95
C ALA A 181 2.85 -36.28 -19.13
N ARG A 182 3.80 -37.21 -18.97
CA ARG A 182 4.18 -38.26 -19.93
C ARG A 182 3.76 -39.66 -19.47
N GLY A 183 3.10 -39.79 -18.33
CA GLY A 183 2.65 -41.05 -17.75
C GLY A 183 3.67 -41.75 -16.84
N GLU A 184 4.76 -41.09 -16.46
CA GLU A 184 5.63 -41.63 -15.41
C GLU A 184 4.97 -41.49 -14.03
N HIS A 185 4.92 -42.58 -13.26
CA HIS A 185 4.41 -42.56 -11.89
C HIS A 185 5.51 -42.08 -10.91
N ILE A 186 5.54 -40.78 -10.64
CA ILE A 186 6.55 -40.15 -9.78
C ILE A 186 6.40 -40.51 -8.29
N GLY A 187 5.17 -40.71 -7.79
CA GLY A 187 4.92 -41.01 -6.37
C GLY A 187 4.89 -39.75 -5.48
N GLU A 188 5.47 -39.81 -4.28
CA GLU A 188 5.54 -38.64 -3.39
C GLU A 188 6.61 -37.65 -3.86
N PHE A 189 6.22 -36.39 -4.04
CA PHE A 189 7.14 -35.30 -4.40
C PHE A 189 8.06 -34.95 -3.21
N PRO A 190 9.29 -34.42 -3.45
CA PRO A 190 10.14 -33.90 -2.40
C PRO A 190 9.44 -32.84 -1.53
N VAL A 191 9.78 -32.81 -0.24
CA VAL A 191 9.11 -31.95 0.76
C VAL A 191 9.25 -30.45 0.46
N ASP A 192 10.35 -30.06 -0.17
CA ASP A 192 10.65 -28.66 -0.52
C ASP A 192 10.23 -28.30 -1.96
N ALA A 193 9.69 -29.26 -2.73
CA ALA A 193 9.26 -29.03 -4.11
C ALA A 193 8.03 -28.11 -4.20
N TYR A 194 7.93 -27.39 -5.31
CA TYR A 194 6.75 -26.60 -5.64
C TYR A 194 5.63 -27.53 -6.16
N HIS A 195 4.47 -27.53 -5.52
CA HIS A 195 3.36 -28.43 -5.84
C HIS A 195 2.18 -27.77 -6.61
N GLY A 196 2.27 -26.47 -6.90
CA GLY A 196 1.14 -25.67 -7.40
C GLY A 196 0.60 -26.10 -8.77
N GLU A 197 -0.70 -25.85 -8.99
CA GLU A 197 -1.43 -26.25 -10.21
C GLU A 197 -0.82 -25.66 -11.49
N TYR A 198 -0.26 -24.44 -11.41
CA TYR A 198 0.44 -23.77 -12.51
C TYR A 198 1.63 -24.58 -13.10
N LEU A 199 2.29 -25.44 -12.30
CA LEU A 199 3.37 -26.30 -12.81
C LEU A 199 2.85 -27.48 -13.63
N ILE A 200 1.58 -27.87 -13.44
CA ILE A 200 0.93 -28.90 -14.27
C ILE A 200 0.66 -28.30 -15.66
N GLU A 201 0.07 -27.10 -15.70
CA GLU A 201 -0.18 -26.36 -16.96
C GLU A 201 1.12 -26.08 -17.72
N MET A 202 2.17 -25.62 -17.03
CA MET A 202 3.51 -25.42 -17.62
C MET A 202 4.12 -26.74 -18.14
N ALA A 203 3.99 -27.85 -17.39
CA ALA A 203 4.50 -29.14 -17.82
C ALA A 203 3.75 -29.71 -19.04
N GLU A 204 2.43 -29.51 -19.14
CA GLU A 204 1.65 -29.89 -20.31
C GLU A 204 2.08 -29.10 -21.55
N VAL A 205 2.20 -27.77 -21.45
CA VAL A 205 2.69 -26.90 -22.54
C VAL A 205 4.11 -27.32 -22.96
N LEU A 206 5.00 -27.56 -22.00
CA LEU A 206 6.38 -27.98 -22.26
C LEU A 206 6.45 -29.37 -22.92
N ASN A 207 5.60 -30.32 -22.51
CA ASN A 207 5.54 -31.65 -23.12
C ASN A 207 5.06 -31.60 -24.58
N THR A 208 4.13 -30.69 -24.92
CA THR A 208 3.68 -30.50 -26.31
C THR A 208 4.69 -29.81 -27.22
N THR A 209 5.70 -29.14 -26.66
CA THR A 209 6.66 -28.29 -27.42
C THR A 209 8.06 -28.88 -27.51
N ASP A 210 8.68 -29.28 -26.39
CA ASP A 210 10.09 -29.71 -26.36
C ASP A 210 10.41 -30.84 -25.36
N GLY A 211 9.44 -31.30 -24.57
CA GLY A 211 9.65 -32.25 -23.46
C GLY A 211 10.37 -33.55 -23.83
N ASN A 212 10.14 -34.09 -25.04
CA ASN A 212 10.89 -35.24 -25.57
C ASN A 212 12.40 -34.98 -25.65
N ARG A 213 12.80 -33.79 -26.14
CA ARG A 213 14.20 -33.42 -26.33
C ARG A 213 14.86 -33.10 -25.00
N LEU A 214 14.16 -32.38 -24.13
CA LEU A 214 14.68 -31.96 -22.82
C LEU A 214 15.05 -33.17 -21.96
N LEU A 215 14.19 -34.19 -21.85
CA LEU A 215 14.45 -35.40 -21.06
C LEU A 215 15.60 -36.27 -21.62
N MET A 216 16.03 -36.06 -22.87
CA MET A 216 17.21 -36.73 -23.45
C MET A 216 18.53 -35.98 -23.19
N LEU A 217 18.49 -34.79 -22.60
CA LEU A 217 19.70 -34.02 -22.28
C LEU A 217 20.38 -34.54 -20.99
N PRO A 218 21.71 -34.37 -20.87
CA PRO A 218 22.41 -34.50 -19.60
C PRO A 218 21.74 -33.66 -18.51
N GLU A 219 21.70 -34.18 -17.28
CA GLU A 219 20.98 -33.59 -16.14
C GLU A 219 21.22 -32.09 -15.96
N LYS A 220 22.48 -31.66 -16.01
CA LYS A 220 22.86 -30.24 -15.93
C LYS A 220 22.23 -29.39 -17.04
N ASP A 221 22.33 -29.83 -18.29
CA ASP A 221 21.87 -29.09 -19.47
C ASP A 221 20.33 -29.12 -19.60
N ARG A 222 19.70 -30.13 -18.99
CA ARG A 222 18.26 -30.28 -18.84
C ARG A 222 17.72 -29.31 -17.79
N ILE A 223 18.29 -29.35 -16.59
CA ILE A 223 17.88 -28.53 -15.45
C ILE A 223 18.06 -27.03 -15.76
N GLU A 224 19.17 -26.60 -16.38
CA GLU A 224 19.35 -25.17 -16.71
C GLU A 224 18.29 -24.67 -17.72
N LYS A 225 17.94 -25.45 -18.74
CA LYS A 225 16.83 -25.11 -19.67
C LYS A 225 15.46 -25.12 -19.01
N LEU A 226 15.25 -26.00 -18.03
CA LEU A 226 14.03 -26.01 -17.23
C LEU A 226 13.94 -24.75 -16.34
N LYS A 227 15.06 -24.22 -15.84
CA LYS A 227 15.08 -22.91 -15.13
C LYS A 227 14.72 -21.78 -16.08
N GLU A 228 15.36 -21.71 -17.25
CA GLU A 228 15.11 -20.67 -18.26
C GLU A 228 13.62 -20.65 -18.64
N TYR A 229 13.07 -21.80 -19.06
CA TYR A 229 11.65 -21.92 -19.38
C TYR A 229 10.72 -21.60 -18.19
N ALA A 230 11.06 -22.05 -16.97
CA ALA A 230 10.22 -21.81 -15.80
C ALA A 230 10.19 -20.33 -15.39
N ILE A 231 11.34 -19.64 -15.43
CA ILE A 231 11.42 -18.19 -15.18
C ILE A 231 10.61 -17.44 -16.24
N ASP A 232 10.85 -17.70 -17.53
CA ASP A 232 10.18 -16.98 -18.62
C ASP A 232 8.66 -17.16 -18.58
N ALA A 233 8.17 -18.39 -18.43
CA ALA A 233 6.74 -18.69 -18.37
C ALA A 233 6.05 -18.09 -17.14
N ILE A 234 6.72 -18.07 -15.98
CA ILE A 234 6.17 -17.43 -14.77
C ILE A 234 6.24 -15.91 -14.87
N HIS A 235 7.29 -15.34 -15.46
CA HIS A 235 7.40 -13.91 -15.69
C HIS A 235 6.31 -13.41 -16.66
N GLU A 236 6.04 -14.14 -17.75
CA GLU A 236 4.92 -13.85 -18.66
C GLU A 236 3.56 -13.94 -17.94
N MET A 237 3.36 -14.98 -17.12
CA MET A 237 2.15 -15.13 -16.29
C MET A 237 1.98 -13.99 -15.26
N GLN A 238 3.07 -13.49 -14.67
CA GLN A 238 3.05 -12.36 -13.74
C GLN A 238 2.75 -11.04 -14.49
N LEU A 239 3.35 -10.82 -15.67
CA LEU A 239 3.07 -9.70 -16.57
C LEU A 239 1.59 -9.62 -16.96
N GLU A 240 1.02 -10.71 -17.50
CA GLU A 240 -0.39 -10.76 -17.91
C GLU A 240 -1.35 -10.53 -16.72
N SER A 241 -0.97 -10.99 -15.52
CA SER A 241 -1.72 -10.73 -14.28
C SER A 241 -1.71 -9.25 -13.87
N LEU A 242 -0.60 -8.54 -14.09
CA LEU A 242 -0.46 -7.10 -13.81
C LEU A 242 -1.21 -6.26 -14.84
N GLU A 243 -1.11 -6.59 -16.13
CA GLU A 243 -1.85 -5.92 -17.21
C GLU A 243 -3.37 -6.03 -16.98
N LYS A 244 -3.87 -7.24 -16.67
CA LYS A 244 -5.28 -7.47 -16.28
C LYS A 244 -5.72 -6.63 -15.07
N TYR A 245 -4.78 -6.23 -14.20
CA TYR A 245 -5.02 -5.38 -13.03
C TYR A 245 -4.81 -3.88 -13.29
N GLY A 246 -4.45 -3.49 -14.51
CA GLY A 246 -4.14 -2.11 -14.88
C GLY A 246 -2.89 -1.57 -14.19
N VAL A 247 -1.88 -2.42 -14.01
CA VAL A 247 -0.55 -2.06 -13.49
C VAL A 247 0.48 -2.41 -14.55
N GLU A 248 1.34 -1.46 -14.87
CA GLU A 248 2.50 -1.66 -15.74
C GLU A 248 3.75 -1.26 -14.96
N PHE A 249 4.92 -1.62 -15.47
CA PHE A 249 6.21 -1.20 -14.93
C PHE A 249 7.02 -0.51 -16.02
N ASP A 250 7.78 0.51 -15.63
CA ASP A 250 8.70 1.22 -16.52
C ASP A 250 10.01 0.42 -16.71
N ASN A 251 10.47 -0.26 -15.65
CA ASN A 251 11.69 -1.06 -15.62
C ASN A 251 11.44 -2.44 -14.99
N TRP A 252 12.15 -3.46 -15.51
CA TRP A 252 12.30 -4.78 -14.87
C TRP A 252 13.80 -5.05 -14.68
N VAL A 253 14.22 -5.37 -13.46
CA VAL A 253 15.65 -5.55 -13.10
C VAL A 253 15.91 -6.99 -12.68
N SER A 254 16.77 -7.69 -13.41
CA SER A 254 17.15 -9.09 -13.16
C SER A 254 18.38 -9.18 -12.26
N GLU A 255 18.32 -10.02 -11.22
CA GLU A 255 19.47 -10.31 -10.36
C GLU A 255 20.57 -11.04 -11.14
N LYS A 256 20.20 -12.00 -12.00
CA LYS A 256 21.11 -12.72 -12.91
C LYS A 256 21.85 -11.73 -13.83
N LYS A 257 21.18 -10.67 -14.31
CA LYS A 257 21.84 -9.61 -15.10
C LYS A 257 22.80 -8.76 -14.27
N LEU A 258 22.40 -8.28 -13.09
CA LEU A 258 23.28 -7.50 -12.20
C LEU A 258 24.57 -8.26 -11.84
N ARG A 259 24.44 -9.55 -11.54
CA ARG A 259 25.58 -10.47 -11.27
C ARG A 259 26.47 -10.62 -12.50
N ASN A 260 25.90 -10.90 -13.68
CA ASN A 260 26.66 -11.06 -14.92
C ASN A 260 27.38 -9.77 -15.37
N GLN A 261 26.91 -8.60 -14.94
CA GLN A 261 27.54 -7.30 -15.20
C GLN A 261 28.65 -6.93 -14.20
N GLY A 262 28.87 -7.71 -13.14
CA GLY A 262 29.92 -7.45 -12.13
C GLY A 262 29.56 -6.42 -11.05
N VAL A 263 28.31 -5.92 -11.06
CA VAL A 263 27.83 -4.85 -10.15
C VAL A 263 27.88 -5.28 -8.67
N VAL A 264 27.78 -6.59 -8.43
CA VAL A 264 27.81 -7.20 -7.09
C VAL A 264 29.24 -7.27 -6.53
N GLU A 265 30.24 -7.33 -7.40
CA GLU A 265 31.66 -7.29 -7.07
C GLU A 265 32.18 -5.84 -6.94
N GLU A 266 31.60 -4.89 -7.69
CA GLU A 266 31.92 -3.46 -7.57
C GLU A 266 31.57 -2.90 -6.18
N VAL A 267 30.42 -3.27 -5.59
CA VAL A 267 30.05 -2.75 -4.26
C VAL A 267 30.97 -3.20 -3.12
N LEU A 268 31.59 -4.39 -3.25
CA LEU A 268 32.63 -4.83 -2.32
C LEU A 268 33.87 -3.94 -2.43
N SER A 269 34.18 -3.47 -3.64
CA SER A 269 35.30 -2.56 -3.90
C SER A 269 35.01 -1.17 -3.31
N PHE A 270 33.81 -0.61 -3.51
CA PHE A 270 33.44 0.69 -2.92
C PHE A 270 33.51 0.70 -1.39
N LEU A 271 33.01 -0.35 -0.72
CA LEU A 271 33.08 -0.46 0.74
C LEU A 271 34.53 -0.64 1.25
N ALA A 272 35.40 -1.29 0.47
CA ALA A 272 36.81 -1.43 0.81
C ALA A 272 37.61 -0.15 0.61
N GLU A 273 37.35 0.60 -0.48
CA GLU A 273 37.96 1.90 -0.75
C GLU A 273 37.54 2.97 0.28
N ALA A 274 36.36 2.82 0.90
CA ALA A 274 35.85 3.66 1.99
C ALA A 274 36.35 3.27 3.41
N ASP A 275 37.29 2.33 3.57
CA ASP A 275 37.74 1.79 4.87
C ASP A 275 36.60 1.23 5.76
N CYS A 276 35.55 0.73 5.09
CA CYS A 276 34.33 0.23 5.71
C CYS A 276 34.29 -1.30 5.81
N THR A 277 35.32 -2.00 5.34
CA THR A 277 35.43 -3.46 5.44
C THR A 277 36.61 -3.94 6.28
N TYR A 278 36.48 -5.08 6.94
CA TYR A 278 37.58 -5.76 7.62
C TYR A 278 37.50 -7.29 7.45
N GLU A 279 38.65 -7.96 7.54
CA GLU A 279 38.73 -9.43 7.57
C GLU A 279 38.63 -9.94 9.01
N LYS A 280 37.82 -10.99 9.24
CA LYS A 280 37.73 -11.70 10.51
C LYS A 280 37.13 -13.09 10.32
N ASP A 281 37.71 -14.09 10.97
CA ASP A 281 37.26 -15.50 10.91
C ASP A 281 37.23 -16.01 9.46
N ASP A 282 38.28 -15.67 8.69
CA ASP A 282 38.47 -15.86 7.23
C ASP A 282 37.36 -15.24 6.32
N ALA A 283 36.43 -14.48 6.91
CA ALA A 283 35.33 -13.80 6.22
C ALA A 283 35.58 -12.29 6.08
N ILE A 284 34.97 -11.65 5.07
CA ILE A 284 34.96 -10.20 4.90
C ILE A 284 33.67 -9.63 5.49
N TRP A 285 33.82 -8.62 6.35
CA TRP A 285 32.74 -7.96 7.07
C TRP A 285 32.65 -6.48 6.69
N PHE A 286 31.43 -5.97 6.54
CA PHE A 286 31.12 -4.53 6.55
C PHE A 286 30.97 -4.05 8.00
N SER A 287 31.71 -3.02 8.40
CA SER A 287 31.67 -2.42 9.74
C SER A 287 30.43 -1.53 9.97
N ALA A 288 29.25 -2.11 9.73
CA ALA A 288 27.95 -1.45 9.78
C ALA A 288 27.63 -0.79 11.13
N SER A 289 28.22 -1.29 12.22
CA SER A 289 28.04 -0.71 13.57
C SER A 289 28.61 0.71 13.68
N LYS A 290 29.73 1.03 12.98
CA LYS A 290 30.26 2.40 12.86
C LYS A 290 29.20 3.36 12.28
N PHE A 291 28.30 2.82 11.44
CA PHE A 291 27.26 3.54 10.72
C PHE A 291 25.86 3.24 11.29
N GLY A 292 25.76 2.93 12.59
CA GLY A 292 24.49 2.88 13.33
C GLY A 292 23.58 1.68 13.04
N ASP A 293 24.13 0.57 12.53
CA ASP A 293 23.43 -0.71 12.43
C ASP A 293 23.52 -1.53 13.74
N ASP A 294 22.69 -2.59 13.90
CA ASP A 294 22.68 -3.40 15.15
C ASP A 294 23.98 -4.18 15.39
N LYS A 295 24.71 -4.50 14.31
CA LYS A 295 25.98 -5.22 14.28
C LYS A 295 26.56 -5.22 12.87
N ASP A 296 27.86 -5.45 12.79
CA ASP A 296 28.59 -5.63 11.54
C ASP A 296 28.05 -6.81 10.71
N ARG A 297 28.18 -6.74 9.39
CA ARG A 297 27.54 -7.66 8.43
C ARG A 297 28.57 -8.45 7.66
N VAL A 298 28.44 -9.77 7.60
CA VAL A 298 29.25 -10.59 6.67
C VAL A 298 28.87 -10.24 5.24
N LEU A 299 29.84 -9.76 4.46
CA LEU A 299 29.72 -9.56 3.01
C LEU A 299 30.06 -10.86 2.28
N MET A 300 31.19 -11.48 2.63
CA MET A 300 31.69 -12.73 2.04
C MET A 300 32.13 -13.68 3.15
N LYS A 301 31.72 -14.95 3.08
CA LYS A 301 32.10 -15.97 4.08
C LYS A 301 33.50 -16.53 3.80
N ALA A 302 34.03 -17.32 4.75
CA ALA A 302 35.30 -18.05 4.64
C ALA A 302 35.37 -19.08 3.48
N ASP A 303 34.24 -19.49 2.90
CA ASP A 303 34.18 -20.32 1.69
C ASP A 303 34.28 -19.50 0.38
N GLY A 304 34.44 -18.18 0.46
CA GLY A 304 34.47 -17.25 -0.67
C GLY A 304 33.08 -16.88 -1.21
N THR A 305 31.98 -17.40 -0.65
CA THR A 305 30.64 -17.07 -1.11
C THR A 305 30.13 -15.77 -0.49
N ILE A 306 29.60 -14.88 -1.33
CA ILE A 306 28.91 -13.66 -0.89
C ILE A 306 27.59 -13.98 -0.19
N THR A 307 27.15 -13.11 0.71
CA THR A 307 25.83 -13.18 1.35
C THR A 307 24.77 -12.45 0.53
N TYR A 308 23.49 -12.75 0.77
CA TYR A 308 22.35 -12.04 0.15
C TYR A 308 22.35 -10.52 0.38
N PHE A 309 23.14 -10.01 1.34
CA PHE A 309 23.27 -8.56 1.53
C PHE A 309 24.08 -7.87 0.43
N VAL A 310 24.99 -8.57 -0.27
CA VAL A 310 25.82 -7.95 -1.31
C VAL A 310 25.03 -7.65 -2.59
N PRO A 311 24.22 -8.57 -3.17
CA PRO A 311 23.35 -8.26 -4.31
C PRO A 311 22.33 -7.17 -4.00
N ASP A 312 21.64 -7.26 -2.85
CA ASP A 312 20.67 -6.25 -2.43
C ASP A 312 21.33 -4.87 -2.31
N LEU A 313 22.48 -4.78 -1.63
CA LEU A 313 23.17 -3.50 -1.49
C LEU A 313 23.62 -2.96 -2.85
N ALA A 314 24.25 -3.79 -3.68
CA ALA A 314 24.64 -3.42 -5.06
C ALA A 314 23.46 -2.82 -5.83
N TYR A 315 22.33 -3.51 -5.83
CA TYR A 315 21.10 -3.05 -6.49
C TYR A 315 20.64 -1.68 -5.93
N HIS A 316 20.59 -1.50 -4.61
CA HIS A 316 20.19 -0.21 -4.01
C HIS A 316 21.17 0.92 -4.31
N LEU A 317 22.47 0.65 -4.47
CA LEU A 317 23.42 1.66 -4.97
C LEU A 317 23.13 2.03 -6.43
N THR A 318 22.77 1.07 -7.31
CA THR A 318 22.35 1.42 -8.69
C THR A 318 21.08 2.28 -8.71
N LYS A 319 20.15 2.12 -7.75
CA LYS A 319 18.99 3.01 -7.60
C LYS A 319 19.46 4.45 -7.32
N TYR A 320 20.40 4.63 -6.40
CA TYR A 320 20.96 5.95 -6.04
C TYR A 320 21.75 6.59 -7.18
N GLN A 321 22.66 5.82 -7.80
CA GLN A 321 23.54 6.27 -8.89
C GLN A 321 22.76 6.66 -10.16
N ARG A 322 21.57 6.11 -10.39
CA ARG A 322 20.65 6.55 -11.45
C ARG A 322 20.04 7.94 -11.21
N GLY A 323 20.33 8.60 -10.09
CA GLY A 323 20.05 10.02 -9.85
C GLY A 323 18.58 10.35 -9.53
N PHE A 324 17.91 9.49 -8.78
CA PHE A 324 16.56 9.77 -8.27
C PHE A 324 16.60 10.63 -6.99
N ASP A 325 15.68 11.60 -6.85
CA ASP A 325 15.50 12.38 -5.62
C ASP A 325 14.95 11.52 -4.47
N TYR A 326 14.10 10.54 -4.80
CA TYR A 326 13.47 9.61 -3.87
C TYR A 326 13.46 8.19 -4.45
N ILE A 327 13.77 7.21 -3.61
CA ILE A 327 13.71 5.78 -3.87
C ILE A 327 12.73 5.22 -2.84
N VAL A 328 11.58 4.72 -3.29
CA VAL A 328 10.47 4.31 -2.43
C VAL A 328 10.20 2.82 -2.63
N ASP A 329 10.69 2.00 -1.70
CA ASP A 329 10.62 0.54 -1.79
C ASP A 329 9.46 -0.02 -0.95
N VAL A 330 8.59 -0.82 -1.57
CA VAL A 330 7.33 -1.28 -0.98
C VAL A 330 7.43 -2.74 -0.55
N LEU A 331 7.81 -2.96 0.71
CA LEU A 331 8.21 -4.27 1.23
C LEU A 331 7.16 -4.95 2.13
N GLY A 332 7.24 -6.27 2.24
CA GLY A 332 6.54 -7.05 3.27
C GLY A 332 7.12 -6.79 4.67
N PRO A 333 6.34 -6.94 5.76
CA PRO A 333 6.71 -6.48 7.09
C PRO A 333 7.86 -7.28 7.71
N ASP A 334 8.15 -8.47 7.19
CA ASP A 334 9.23 -9.34 7.63
C ASP A 334 10.64 -8.74 7.35
N HIS A 335 10.71 -7.70 6.50
CA HIS A 335 11.95 -7.00 6.12
C HIS A 335 12.33 -5.81 7.03
N HIS A 336 11.60 -5.54 8.13
CA HIS A 336 11.94 -4.41 9.03
C HIS A 336 13.39 -4.45 9.54
N GLY A 337 13.90 -5.65 9.89
CA GLY A 337 15.29 -5.86 10.32
C GLY A 337 16.35 -5.78 9.20
N TYR A 338 15.95 -5.37 7.99
CA TYR A 338 16.80 -5.27 6.81
C TYR A 338 17.08 -3.82 6.36
N VAL A 339 16.24 -2.87 6.73
CA VAL A 339 16.46 -1.45 6.38
C VAL A 339 17.69 -0.84 7.07
N PRO A 340 17.97 -1.09 8.38
CA PRO A 340 19.12 -0.48 9.05
C PRO A 340 20.48 -0.75 8.41
N ARG A 341 20.70 -1.92 7.79
CA ARG A 341 21.97 -2.26 7.13
C ARG A 341 22.17 -1.58 5.78
N LEU A 342 21.09 -1.41 5.00
CA LEU A 342 21.13 -0.65 3.74
C LEU A 342 21.37 0.84 4.04
N LYS A 343 20.66 1.37 5.05
CA LYS A 343 20.84 2.72 5.59
C LYS A 343 22.27 2.99 6.09
N ALA A 344 22.82 2.07 6.88
CA ALA A 344 24.21 2.12 7.33
C ALA A 344 25.20 2.11 6.15
N ALA A 345 24.96 1.32 5.11
CA ALA A 345 25.81 1.27 3.93
C ALA A 345 25.72 2.52 3.04
N PHE A 346 24.56 3.20 2.98
CA PHE A 346 24.46 4.52 2.35
C PHE A 346 25.33 5.53 3.10
N ARG A 347 25.21 5.61 4.43
CA ARG A 347 26.08 6.48 5.27
C ARG A 347 27.56 6.12 5.20
N ALA A 348 27.91 4.85 4.99
CA ALA A 348 29.29 4.40 4.81
C ALA A 348 29.92 4.88 3.49
N LEU A 349 29.11 5.22 2.49
CA LEU A 349 29.53 5.66 1.17
C LEU A 349 29.23 7.16 0.92
N ASP A 350 28.95 7.91 2.00
CA ASP A 350 28.57 9.34 1.98
C ASP A 350 27.33 9.64 1.09
N TYR A 351 26.39 8.68 1.01
CA TYR A 351 25.13 8.83 0.27
C TYR A 351 24.01 9.29 1.22
N GLU A 352 23.17 10.21 0.73
CA GLU A 352 22.00 10.75 1.45
C GLU A 352 21.00 9.64 1.75
N GLU A 353 21.03 9.09 2.97
CA GLU A 353 20.20 7.93 3.32
C GLU A 353 18.70 8.26 3.27
N GLU A 354 18.32 9.52 3.51
CA GLU A 354 16.95 10.04 3.49
C GLU A 354 16.25 9.81 2.15
N LYS A 355 17.00 9.68 1.03
CA LYS A 355 16.40 9.37 -0.28
C LYS A 355 15.82 7.95 -0.34
N LEU A 356 16.31 7.02 0.49
CA LEU A 356 15.79 5.65 0.59
C LEU A 356 14.61 5.59 1.58
N GLU A 357 13.40 5.70 1.07
CA GLU A 357 12.16 5.49 1.80
C GLU A 357 11.73 4.02 1.69
N VAL A 358 11.29 3.42 2.81
CA VAL A 358 10.79 2.04 2.82
C VAL A 358 9.39 2.00 3.43
N VAL A 359 8.45 1.45 2.67
CA VAL A 359 7.03 1.37 3.04
C VAL A 359 6.64 -0.07 3.30
N PHE A 360 6.33 -0.39 4.56
CA PHE A 360 5.90 -1.73 4.94
C PHE A 360 4.39 -1.94 4.77
N LEU A 361 4.01 -2.88 3.91
CA LEU A 361 2.61 -3.31 3.76
C LEU A 361 2.32 -4.47 4.70
N GLN A 362 1.54 -4.22 5.76
CA GLN A 362 1.22 -5.23 6.76
C GLN A 362 0.42 -6.42 6.20
N GLN A 363 0.47 -7.54 6.93
CA GLN A 363 -0.17 -8.79 6.54
C GLN A 363 -1.70 -8.64 6.32
N ILE A 364 -2.20 -9.38 5.34
CA ILE A 364 -3.60 -9.44 4.92
C ILE A 364 -4.28 -10.67 5.56
N ASN A 365 -5.49 -10.49 6.05
CA ASN A 365 -6.39 -11.56 6.48
C ASN A 365 -7.61 -11.58 5.56
N LEU A 366 -7.87 -12.69 4.87
CA LEU A 366 -9.14 -12.91 4.16
C LEU A 366 -10.20 -13.46 5.13
N PHE A 367 -11.43 -12.98 5.01
CA PHE A 367 -12.59 -13.43 5.76
C PHE A 367 -13.78 -13.73 4.82
N GLU A 368 -14.47 -14.83 5.07
CA GLU A 368 -15.66 -15.30 4.35
C GLU A 368 -16.60 -15.96 5.37
N ASP A 369 -17.92 -15.68 5.30
CA ASP A 369 -18.93 -16.04 6.31
C ASP A 369 -18.55 -15.61 7.76
N GLY A 370 -17.64 -14.62 7.87
CA GLY A 370 -17.07 -14.13 9.14
C GLY A 370 -15.92 -14.97 9.70
N GLU A 371 -15.55 -16.11 9.10
CA GLU A 371 -14.38 -16.91 9.49
C GLU A 371 -13.13 -16.51 8.69
N LYS A 372 -11.94 -16.66 9.30
CA LYS A 372 -10.67 -16.37 8.62
C LYS A 372 -10.29 -17.51 7.67
N VAL A 373 -10.21 -17.21 6.38
CA VAL A 373 -9.82 -18.15 5.32
C VAL A 373 -8.38 -18.65 5.56
N LYS A 374 -8.19 -19.97 5.58
CA LYS A 374 -6.90 -20.61 5.83
C LYS A 374 -6.03 -20.65 4.56
N MET A 375 -5.23 -19.62 4.35
CA MET A 375 -4.17 -19.57 3.35
C MET A 375 -3.14 -20.69 3.59
N SER A 376 -3.28 -21.83 2.91
CA SER A 376 -2.42 -23.01 3.12
C SER A 376 -1.30 -23.09 2.09
N LYS A 377 -0.09 -22.62 2.48
CA LYS A 377 1.14 -22.80 1.69
C LYS A 377 1.49 -24.28 1.38
N ARG A 378 0.85 -25.26 2.04
CA ARG A 378 1.16 -26.70 1.95
C ARG A 378 0.08 -27.56 1.30
N LEU A 379 -1.02 -26.97 0.79
CA LEU A 379 -2.11 -27.69 0.14
C LEU A 379 -2.48 -27.09 -1.23
N GLY A 380 -1.50 -26.50 -1.93
CA GLY A 380 -1.66 -25.88 -3.26
C GLY A 380 -2.47 -24.58 -3.30
N LYS A 381 -3.49 -24.43 -2.44
CA LYS A 381 -4.45 -23.30 -2.42
C LYS A 381 -3.85 -21.99 -1.90
N ILE A 382 -2.97 -21.41 -2.71
CA ILE A 382 -2.65 -19.97 -2.70
C ILE A 382 -3.78 -19.27 -3.44
N ILE A 383 -4.47 -18.33 -2.80
CA ILE A 383 -5.42 -17.45 -3.51
C ILE A 383 -4.61 -16.49 -4.36
N THR A 384 -4.66 -16.68 -5.68
CA THR A 384 -3.93 -15.83 -6.63
C THR A 384 -4.59 -14.47 -6.77
N MET A 385 -3.80 -13.52 -7.26
CA MET A 385 -4.25 -12.20 -7.68
C MET A 385 -5.39 -12.31 -8.70
N ASN A 386 -5.27 -13.20 -9.68
CA ASN A 386 -6.30 -13.43 -10.70
C ASN A 386 -7.60 -14.00 -10.11
N ASN A 387 -7.54 -15.00 -9.22
CA ASN A 387 -8.76 -15.54 -8.60
C ASN A 387 -9.54 -14.43 -7.86
N LEU A 388 -8.85 -13.60 -7.08
CA LEU A 388 -9.48 -12.50 -6.35
C LEU A 388 -10.07 -11.43 -7.29
N ILE A 389 -9.41 -11.13 -8.42
CA ILE A 389 -9.93 -10.23 -9.46
C ILE A 389 -11.19 -10.80 -10.12
N ASP A 390 -11.19 -12.09 -10.48
CA ASP A 390 -12.29 -12.74 -11.19
C ASP A 390 -13.51 -12.97 -10.27
N GLU A 391 -13.30 -13.07 -8.96
CA GLU A 391 -14.37 -13.32 -7.98
C GLU A 391 -15.12 -12.04 -7.54
N VAL A 392 -14.41 -10.94 -7.23
CA VAL A 392 -15.04 -9.69 -6.73
C VAL A 392 -14.87 -8.48 -7.65
N GLY A 393 -14.07 -8.59 -8.71
CA GLY A 393 -13.83 -7.52 -9.70
C GLY A 393 -12.71 -6.55 -9.31
N LYS A 394 -11.84 -6.23 -10.28
CA LYS A 394 -10.66 -5.35 -10.15
C LYS A 394 -10.91 -4.11 -9.26
N ASP A 395 -11.97 -3.37 -9.57
CA ASP A 395 -12.36 -2.12 -8.90
C ASP A 395 -12.54 -2.29 -7.38
N VAL A 396 -13.13 -3.41 -6.95
CA VAL A 396 -13.36 -3.74 -5.54
C VAL A 396 -12.04 -4.09 -4.85
N VAL A 397 -11.24 -4.97 -5.47
CA VAL A 397 -9.94 -5.39 -4.93
C VAL A 397 -9.04 -4.17 -4.71
N ARG A 398 -8.92 -3.30 -5.72
CA ARG A 398 -8.07 -2.10 -5.65
C ARG A 398 -8.54 -1.13 -4.58
N PHE A 399 -9.83 -0.81 -4.49
CA PHE A 399 -10.31 0.09 -3.43
C PHE A 399 -10.03 -0.47 -2.03
N PHE A 400 -10.36 -1.74 -1.78
CA PHE A 400 -10.20 -2.37 -0.46
C PHE A 400 -8.72 -2.42 -0.03
N PHE A 401 -7.79 -2.55 -0.98
CA PHE A 401 -6.35 -2.48 -0.72
C PHE A 401 -5.80 -1.06 -0.56
N VAL A 402 -6.35 -0.03 -1.21
CA VAL A 402 -6.02 1.38 -0.94
C VAL A 402 -6.56 1.82 0.43
N ASP A 403 -7.75 1.38 0.85
CA ASP A 403 -8.50 1.99 1.95
C ASP A 403 -7.89 1.81 3.36
N ARG A 404 -6.85 0.98 3.51
CA ARG A 404 -6.15 0.78 4.79
C ARG A 404 -4.73 1.31 4.72
N LYS A 405 -4.35 2.09 5.75
CA LYS A 405 -2.96 2.47 6.02
C LYS A 405 -2.02 1.27 5.88
N THR A 406 -0.84 1.52 5.32
CA THR A 406 0.20 0.52 5.05
C THR A 406 0.60 -0.25 6.32
N ASN A 407 0.82 0.50 7.40
CA ASN A 407 1.16 0.01 8.73
C ASN A 407 -0.01 -0.65 9.51
N ALA A 408 -1.18 -0.82 8.91
CA ALA A 408 -2.33 -1.49 9.53
C ALA A 408 -2.61 -2.86 8.87
N HIS A 409 -2.91 -3.86 9.71
CA HIS A 409 -3.45 -5.14 9.26
C HIS A 409 -4.71 -4.94 8.44
N LEU A 410 -4.78 -5.62 7.29
CA LEU A 410 -5.90 -5.50 6.36
C LEU A 410 -6.78 -6.75 6.47
N ASN A 411 -7.96 -6.59 7.06
CA ASN A 411 -9.01 -7.60 7.02
C ASN A 411 -9.85 -7.36 5.76
N PHE A 412 -9.77 -8.27 4.80
CA PHE A 412 -10.51 -8.24 3.54
C PHE A 412 -11.73 -9.15 3.70
N ASP A 413 -12.91 -8.55 3.71
CA ASP A 413 -14.21 -9.21 3.86
C ASP A 413 -14.77 -9.52 2.46
N MET A 414 -14.80 -10.80 2.09
CA MET A 414 -15.22 -11.26 0.77
C MET A 414 -16.71 -10.99 0.53
N ASP A 415 -17.54 -11.10 1.56
CA ASP A 415 -18.99 -10.93 1.44
C ASP A 415 -19.37 -9.45 1.34
N LEU A 416 -18.62 -8.56 2.01
CA LEU A 416 -18.71 -7.13 1.78
C LEU A 416 -18.22 -6.73 0.39
N ALA A 417 -17.15 -7.36 -0.11
CA ALA A 417 -16.63 -7.14 -1.46
C ALA A 417 -17.62 -7.56 -2.56
N ARG A 418 -18.30 -8.71 -2.39
CA ARG A 418 -19.34 -9.21 -3.32
C ARG A 418 -20.62 -8.36 -3.36
N LYS A 419 -20.93 -7.56 -2.32
CA LYS A 419 -22.20 -6.81 -2.21
C LYS A 419 -22.33 -5.68 -3.25
N GLN A 420 -23.48 -5.64 -3.92
CA GLN A 420 -23.93 -4.51 -4.75
C GLN A 420 -24.94 -3.64 -3.98
N SER A 421 -24.53 -3.12 -2.83
CA SER A 421 -25.34 -2.29 -1.92
C SER A 421 -24.54 -1.09 -1.39
N GLU A 422 -25.21 -0.18 -0.70
CA GLU A 422 -24.58 1.00 -0.09
C GLU A 422 -23.61 0.65 1.08
N GLU A 423 -23.51 -0.63 1.46
CA GLU A 423 -22.46 -1.14 2.38
C GLU A 423 -21.09 -1.27 1.70
N ASN A 424 -21.05 -1.60 0.40
CA ASN A 424 -19.80 -1.72 -0.35
C ASN A 424 -19.35 -0.31 -0.79
N PRO A 425 -18.17 0.18 -0.34
CA PRO A 425 -17.74 1.55 -0.62
C PRO A 425 -17.53 1.82 -2.11
N VAL A 426 -17.14 0.83 -2.91
CA VAL A 426 -16.95 0.99 -4.36
C VAL A 426 -18.29 1.19 -5.05
N TYR A 427 -19.28 0.33 -4.75
CA TYR A 427 -20.63 0.50 -5.25
C TYR A 427 -21.21 1.86 -4.83
N TYR A 428 -20.98 2.29 -3.58
CA TYR A 428 -21.41 3.59 -3.07
C TYR A 428 -20.84 4.77 -3.90
N ILE A 429 -19.51 4.81 -4.09
CA ILE A 429 -18.84 5.91 -4.82
C ILE A 429 -19.20 5.89 -6.32
N GLN A 430 -19.17 4.73 -6.95
CA GLN A 430 -19.56 4.58 -8.36
C GLN A 430 -21.03 4.97 -8.58
N TYR A 431 -21.91 4.68 -7.61
CA TYR A 431 -23.33 5.03 -7.69
C TYR A 431 -23.58 6.53 -7.48
N ALA A 432 -22.75 7.23 -6.71
CA ALA A 432 -22.74 8.69 -6.70
C ALA A 432 -22.43 9.25 -8.10
N HIS A 433 -21.35 8.78 -8.74
CA HIS A 433 -20.95 9.19 -10.09
C HIS A 433 -22.05 8.92 -11.14
N ALA A 434 -22.54 7.67 -11.21
CA ALA A 434 -23.60 7.25 -12.13
C ALA A 434 -24.93 8.01 -11.91
N ARG A 435 -25.26 8.34 -10.65
CA ARG A 435 -26.43 9.18 -10.33
C ARG A 435 -26.25 10.59 -10.88
N ILE A 436 -25.09 11.20 -10.74
CA ILE A 436 -24.82 12.54 -11.28
C ILE A 436 -24.91 12.54 -12.82
N CYS A 437 -24.28 11.58 -13.50
CA CYS A 437 -24.40 11.43 -14.96
C CYS A 437 -25.86 11.29 -15.41
N SER A 438 -26.66 10.54 -14.65
CA SER A 438 -28.11 10.39 -14.90
C SER A 438 -28.89 11.70 -14.73
N VAL A 439 -28.57 12.51 -13.71
CA VAL A 439 -29.20 13.84 -13.48
C VAL A 439 -28.84 14.83 -14.58
N ILE A 440 -27.56 14.90 -14.97
CA ILE A 440 -27.09 15.77 -16.08
C ILE A 440 -27.77 15.36 -17.39
N LYS A 441 -27.90 14.05 -17.65
CA LYS A 441 -28.62 13.52 -18.82
C LYS A 441 -30.09 13.92 -18.79
N LYS A 442 -30.77 13.80 -17.65
CA LYS A 442 -32.18 14.19 -17.46
C LYS A 442 -32.40 15.69 -17.73
N ALA A 443 -31.59 16.55 -17.11
CA ALA A 443 -31.64 18.00 -17.33
C ALA A 443 -31.53 18.36 -18.82
N ARG A 444 -30.57 17.76 -19.54
CA ARG A 444 -30.33 18.03 -20.97
C ARG A 444 -31.39 17.42 -21.90
N LYS A 445 -31.79 16.16 -21.69
CA LYS A 445 -32.63 15.41 -22.66
C LYS A 445 -34.14 15.54 -22.41
N GLU A 446 -34.57 15.48 -21.16
CA GLU A 446 -35.99 15.56 -20.77
C GLU A 446 -36.39 17.04 -20.65
N HIS A 447 -35.70 17.81 -19.80
CA HIS A 447 -36.05 19.21 -19.50
C HIS A 447 -35.43 20.26 -20.44
N LYS A 448 -34.66 19.83 -21.46
CA LYS A 448 -33.99 20.70 -22.47
C LYS A 448 -33.07 21.79 -21.88
N ILE A 449 -32.63 21.66 -20.64
CA ILE A 449 -31.82 22.68 -19.94
C ILE A 449 -30.44 22.78 -20.61
N ARG A 450 -30.17 23.93 -21.23
CA ARG A 450 -28.89 24.25 -21.85
C ARG A 450 -27.83 24.57 -20.79
N ILE A 451 -27.17 23.52 -20.28
CA ILE A 451 -25.95 23.65 -19.47
C ILE A 451 -24.84 24.21 -20.37
N GLY A 452 -24.63 25.53 -20.30
CA GLY A 452 -23.62 26.24 -21.08
C GLY A 452 -22.20 26.13 -20.51
N LYS A 453 -21.33 27.08 -20.86
CA LYS A 453 -20.07 27.30 -20.13
C LYS A 453 -20.41 27.77 -18.69
N PRO A 454 -19.61 27.40 -17.67
CA PRO A 454 -19.76 27.97 -16.34
C PRO A 454 -19.59 29.49 -16.39
N SER A 455 -20.30 30.21 -15.52
CA SER A 455 -20.13 31.64 -15.28
C SER A 455 -20.08 31.88 -13.77
N ARG A 456 -19.37 32.92 -13.30
CA ARG A 456 -19.34 33.25 -11.87
C ARG A 456 -20.74 33.59 -11.34
N THR A 457 -21.55 34.32 -12.13
CA THR A 457 -22.95 34.67 -11.82
C THR A 457 -23.85 33.44 -11.64
N SER A 458 -23.67 32.39 -12.43
CA SER A 458 -24.44 31.15 -12.26
C SER A 458 -24.10 30.38 -10.98
N LEU A 459 -23.01 30.73 -10.28
CA LEU A 459 -22.61 30.13 -9.01
C LEU A 459 -22.98 30.99 -7.79
N THR A 460 -23.33 32.28 -7.96
CA THR A 460 -23.71 33.13 -6.81
C THR A 460 -25.00 32.69 -6.13
N TYR A 461 -25.84 31.92 -6.84
CA TYR A 461 -27.05 31.29 -6.32
C TYR A 461 -26.77 30.11 -5.35
N LEU A 462 -25.54 29.58 -5.31
CA LEU A 462 -25.17 28.50 -4.40
C LEU A 462 -24.88 29.07 -3.00
N ILE A 463 -25.91 29.18 -2.18
CA ILE A 463 -25.88 29.82 -0.86
C ILE A 463 -26.16 28.89 0.32
N GLU A 464 -26.66 27.68 0.07
CA GLU A 464 -27.05 26.76 1.15
C GLU A 464 -25.84 26.26 1.95
N PRO A 465 -25.96 26.06 3.28
CA PRO A 465 -24.88 25.51 4.10
C PRO A 465 -24.36 24.14 3.61
N ASP A 466 -25.19 23.34 2.92
CA ASP A 466 -24.76 22.08 2.30
C ASP A 466 -23.96 22.30 1.00
N GLU A 467 -24.34 23.30 0.19
CA GLU A 467 -23.63 23.69 -1.04
C GLU A 467 -22.25 24.27 -0.68
N VAL A 468 -22.18 25.12 0.36
CA VAL A 468 -20.92 25.64 0.89
C VAL A 468 -20.01 24.53 1.42
N ARG A 469 -20.56 23.53 2.12
CA ARG A 469 -19.80 22.35 2.57
C ARG A 469 -19.26 21.53 1.38
N LEU A 470 -20.06 21.32 0.34
CA LEU A 470 -19.62 20.64 -0.88
C LEU A 470 -18.53 21.41 -1.62
N MET A 471 -18.66 22.74 -1.77
CA MET A 471 -17.61 23.58 -2.36
C MET A 471 -16.31 23.48 -1.55
N LYS A 472 -16.36 23.58 -0.22
CA LYS A 472 -15.18 23.41 0.65
C LYS A 472 -14.53 22.04 0.52
N LYS A 473 -15.31 20.96 0.40
CA LYS A 473 -14.80 19.60 0.15
C LYS A 473 -14.09 19.51 -1.19
N LEU A 474 -14.69 20.00 -2.28
CA LEU A 474 -14.05 20.03 -3.60
C LEU A 474 -12.71 20.78 -3.56
N ILE A 475 -12.69 21.95 -2.93
CA ILE A 475 -11.53 22.84 -2.83
C ILE A 475 -10.35 22.22 -2.06
N SER A 476 -10.58 21.25 -1.17
CA SER A 476 -9.48 20.56 -0.47
C SER A 476 -8.83 19.44 -1.28
N PHE A 477 -9.42 19.00 -2.40
CA PHE A 477 -8.90 17.88 -3.21
C PHE A 477 -7.42 17.99 -3.60
N PRO A 478 -6.90 19.13 -4.12
CA PRO A 478 -5.49 19.22 -4.49
C PRO A 478 -4.58 19.04 -3.27
N GLY A 479 -4.95 19.62 -2.14
CA GLY A 479 -4.24 19.47 -0.86
C GLY A 479 -4.30 18.06 -0.27
N VAL A 480 -5.30 17.24 -0.65
CA VAL A 480 -5.32 15.80 -0.33
C VAL A 480 -4.30 15.05 -1.18
N LEU A 481 -4.18 15.37 -2.48
CA LEU A 481 -3.16 14.77 -3.35
C LEU A 481 -1.75 15.17 -2.90
N GLU A 482 -1.49 16.45 -2.62
CA GLU A 482 -0.25 16.95 -1.99
C GLU A 482 0.08 16.15 -0.71
N ASN A 483 -0.92 15.84 0.12
CA ASN A 483 -0.74 15.05 1.34
C ASN A 483 -0.46 13.57 1.06
N VAL A 484 -1.14 12.94 0.10
CA VAL A 484 -0.86 11.55 -0.34
C VAL A 484 0.59 11.45 -0.81
N ALA A 485 1.04 12.37 -1.66
CA ALA A 485 2.39 12.41 -2.18
C ALA A 485 3.44 12.59 -1.09
N THR A 486 3.26 13.56 -0.18
CA THR A 486 4.26 13.87 0.88
C THR A 486 4.30 12.86 2.02
N SER A 487 3.22 12.12 2.27
CA SER A 487 3.16 11.15 3.38
C SER A 487 3.19 9.69 2.94
N ARG A 488 3.19 9.44 1.63
CA ARG A 488 3.07 8.09 1.02
C ARG A 488 1.84 7.31 1.55
N GLU A 489 0.72 8.00 1.80
CA GLU A 489 -0.54 7.41 2.32
C GLU A 489 -1.74 7.51 1.32
N PRO A 490 -1.80 6.68 0.25
CA PRO A 490 -2.92 6.63 -0.70
C PRO A 490 -4.32 6.48 -0.09
N ASN A 491 -4.44 5.89 1.10
CA ASN A 491 -5.72 5.73 1.81
C ASN A 491 -6.41 7.08 2.14
N LYS A 492 -5.71 8.21 2.01
CA LYS A 492 -6.33 9.55 2.13
C LYS A 492 -7.21 9.88 0.91
N LEU A 493 -6.90 9.32 -0.26
CA LEU A 493 -7.68 9.49 -1.48
C LEU A 493 -8.99 8.69 -1.43
N SER A 494 -8.96 7.43 -0.98
CA SER A 494 -10.17 6.60 -0.79
C SER A 494 -11.14 7.22 0.22
N ASN A 495 -10.62 7.62 1.40
CA ASN A 495 -11.37 8.34 2.43
C ASN A 495 -11.98 9.64 1.87
N TYR A 496 -11.18 10.43 1.14
CA TYR A 496 -11.66 11.68 0.56
C TYR A 496 -12.84 11.47 -0.40
N VAL A 497 -12.74 10.51 -1.32
CA VAL A 497 -13.77 10.29 -2.35
C VAL A 497 -15.02 9.59 -1.78
N PHE A 498 -14.85 8.69 -0.79
CA PHE A 498 -15.96 8.09 -0.04
C PHE A 498 -16.77 9.15 0.72
N GLU A 499 -16.09 10.06 1.42
CA GLU A 499 -16.74 11.20 2.07
C GLU A 499 -17.44 12.13 1.06
N LEU A 500 -16.81 12.44 -0.08
CA LEU A 500 -17.40 13.29 -1.13
C LEU A 500 -18.67 12.66 -1.71
N ALA A 501 -18.66 11.36 -1.99
CA ALA A 501 -19.84 10.60 -2.40
C ALA A 501 -20.94 10.65 -1.32
N GLY A 502 -20.60 10.45 -0.05
CA GLY A 502 -21.54 10.51 1.06
C GLY A 502 -22.14 11.91 1.30
N MET A 503 -21.35 12.98 1.11
CA MET A 503 -21.85 14.36 1.13
C MET A 503 -22.81 14.61 -0.04
N PHE A 504 -22.48 14.15 -1.25
CA PHE A 504 -23.39 14.24 -2.39
C PHE A 504 -24.69 13.45 -2.18
N HIS A 505 -24.64 12.23 -1.62
CA HIS A 505 -25.85 11.45 -1.36
C HIS A 505 -26.79 12.14 -0.36
N LYS A 506 -26.23 12.72 0.73
CA LYS A 506 -26.99 13.51 1.71
C LYS A 506 -27.60 14.77 1.07
N TYR A 507 -26.82 15.48 0.26
CA TYR A 507 -27.27 16.66 -0.48
C TYR A 507 -28.40 16.31 -1.46
N TYR A 508 -28.23 15.27 -2.29
CA TYR A 508 -29.22 14.80 -3.26
C TYR A 508 -30.55 14.36 -2.60
N ALA A 509 -30.50 13.83 -1.39
CA ALA A 509 -31.70 13.43 -0.64
C ALA A 509 -32.49 14.61 -0.05
N LYS A 510 -31.85 15.77 0.14
CA LYS A 510 -32.44 16.97 0.75
C LYS A 510 -32.80 18.06 -0.28
N HIS A 511 -31.99 18.24 -1.32
CA HIS A 511 -32.06 19.39 -2.23
C HIS A 511 -32.50 18.99 -3.64
N GLN A 512 -33.55 19.64 -4.15
CA GLN A 512 -33.96 19.51 -5.54
C GLN A 512 -32.93 20.19 -6.47
N ILE A 513 -32.28 19.37 -7.32
CA ILE A 513 -31.25 19.83 -8.25
C ILE A 513 -31.84 20.41 -9.54
N ILE A 514 -32.97 19.85 -10.00
CA ILE A 514 -33.69 20.30 -11.20
C ILE A 514 -35.02 20.87 -10.73
N ASP A 515 -35.03 22.18 -10.56
CA ASP A 515 -36.20 23.04 -10.37
C ASP A 515 -36.35 23.88 -11.66
N LEU A 516 -37.53 23.87 -12.26
CA LEU A 516 -37.79 24.61 -13.52
C LEU A 516 -38.18 26.06 -13.25
N ASP A 517 -38.74 26.35 -12.08
CA ASP A 517 -39.16 27.68 -11.66
C ASP A 517 -37.93 28.48 -11.17
N GLN A 518 -36.89 27.79 -10.68
CA GLN A 518 -35.61 28.38 -10.25
C GLN A 518 -34.44 28.04 -11.20
N LEU A 519 -34.57 28.40 -12.49
CA LEU A 519 -33.63 27.99 -13.55
C LEU A 519 -32.14 28.35 -13.29
N GLU A 520 -31.82 29.52 -12.73
CA GLU A 520 -30.42 29.87 -12.43
C GLU A 520 -29.84 29.10 -11.24
N LEU A 521 -30.62 28.85 -10.19
CA LEU A 521 -30.22 27.97 -9.09
C LEU A 521 -30.00 26.55 -9.63
N THR A 522 -30.89 26.05 -10.48
CA THR A 522 -30.73 24.76 -11.18
C THR A 522 -29.46 24.71 -12.02
N LYS A 523 -29.11 25.77 -12.76
CA LYS A 523 -27.82 25.86 -13.47
C LYS A 523 -26.63 25.78 -12.49
N GLY A 524 -26.66 26.55 -11.40
CA GLY A 524 -25.63 26.51 -10.36
C GLY A 524 -25.47 25.12 -9.73
N ARG A 525 -26.58 24.46 -9.38
CA ARG A 525 -26.60 23.10 -8.81
C ARG A 525 -26.11 22.06 -9.81
N LEU A 526 -26.48 22.17 -11.08
CA LEU A 526 -25.97 21.32 -12.17
C LEU A 526 -24.46 21.52 -12.36
N PHE A 527 -23.94 22.74 -12.28
CA PHE A 527 -22.50 23.00 -12.29
C PHE A 527 -21.80 22.41 -11.07
N MET A 528 -22.32 22.59 -9.85
CA MET A 528 -21.73 22.01 -8.64
C MET A 528 -21.61 20.48 -8.73
N ILE A 529 -22.65 19.78 -9.20
CA ILE A 529 -22.55 18.32 -9.34
C ILE A 529 -21.62 17.89 -10.50
N ILE A 530 -21.45 18.69 -11.55
CA ILE A 530 -20.43 18.41 -12.58
C ILE A 530 -19.03 18.43 -11.97
N ALA A 531 -18.72 19.39 -11.08
CA ALA A 531 -17.46 19.42 -10.35
C ALA A 531 -17.28 18.20 -9.43
N ILE A 532 -18.35 17.78 -8.73
CA ILE A 532 -18.35 16.55 -7.90
C ILE A 532 -18.09 15.32 -8.77
N ARG A 533 -18.79 15.16 -9.89
CA ARG A 533 -18.60 14.05 -10.84
C ARG A 533 -17.16 13.97 -11.31
N ASN A 534 -16.61 15.08 -11.80
CA ASN A 534 -15.24 15.13 -12.29
C ASN A 534 -14.23 14.79 -11.20
N THR A 535 -14.40 15.34 -10.00
CA THR A 535 -13.51 15.06 -8.85
C THR A 535 -13.59 13.60 -8.41
N ILE A 536 -14.77 12.98 -8.43
CA ILE A 536 -14.92 11.53 -8.18
C ILE A 536 -14.24 10.72 -9.30
N ALA A 537 -14.45 11.06 -10.57
CA ALA A 537 -13.83 10.35 -11.69
C ALA A 537 -12.29 10.39 -11.64
N ILE A 538 -11.70 11.57 -11.39
CA ILE A 538 -10.25 11.73 -11.22
C ILE A 538 -9.75 10.93 -10.02
N ALA A 539 -10.42 10.99 -8.88
CA ALA A 539 -10.02 10.25 -7.68
C ALA A 539 -10.08 8.72 -7.88
N LEU A 540 -11.03 8.21 -8.68
CA LEU A 540 -11.11 6.79 -9.04
C LEU A 540 -10.03 6.40 -10.05
N ASP A 541 -9.77 7.22 -11.07
CA ASP A 541 -8.75 6.97 -12.10
C ASP A 541 -7.32 6.97 -11.53
N LEU A 542 -7.04 7.87 -10.58
CA LEU A 542 -5.79 7.87 -9.80
C LEU A 542 -5.62 6.59 -8.94
N MET A 543 -6.69 5.85 -8.67
CA MET A 543 -6.67 4.51 -8.04
C MET A 543 -6.83 3.36 -9.07
N ALA A 544 -6.88 3.66 -10.37
CA ALA A 544 -7.22 2.79 -11.51
C ALA A 544 -8.54 2.02 -11.41
N ILE A 545 -9.53 2.63 -10.74
CA ILE A 545 -10.91 2.13 -10.54
C ILE A 545 -11.84 2.78 -11.57
N SER A 546 -12.80 2.03 -12.13
CA SER A 546 -13.71 2.61 -13.13
C SER A 546 -14.72 3.61 -12.54
N ALA A 547 -15.10 4.62 -13.32
CA ALA A 547 -16.11 5.63 -13.00
C ALA A 547 -17.35 5.50 -13.92
N PRO A 548 -18.25 4.52 -13.70
CA PRO A 548 -19.34 4.23 -14.62
C PRO A 548 -20.37 5.36 -14.70
N GLU A 549 -20.82 5.71 -15.92
CA GLU A 549 -21.93 6.68 -16.10
C GLU A 549 -23.30 6.13 -15.69
N LYS A 550 -23.45 4.80 -15.60
CA LYS A 550 -24.70 4.09 -15.33
C LYS A 550 -24.40 2.85 -14.50
N MET A 551 -25.22 2.60 -13.49
CA MET A 551 -25.24 1.33 -12.76
C MET A 551 -26.67 0.79 -12.75
N LYS A 552 -26.81 -0.53 -12.79
CA LYS A 552 -28.10 -1.18 -12.51
C LYS A 552 -28.38 -0.98 -11.03
N LYS A 553 -29.55 -0.43 -10.66
CA LYS A 553 -29.96 -0.44 -9.25
C LYS A 553 -30.19 -1.88 -8.81
N SER A 554 -29.50 -2.33 -7.77
CA SER A 554 -29.98 -3.46 -6.98
C SER A 554 -31.36 -3.13 -6.43
N ALA A 555 -32.27 -4.10 -6.44
CA ALA A 555 -33.68 -3.88 -6.14
C ALA A 555 -33.93 -3.82 -4.63
N VAL A 556 -33.55 -2.70 -3.99
CA VAL A 556 -33.83 -2.41 -2.58
C VAL A 556 -35.34 -2.33 -2.39
N LYS A 557 -35.94 -3.45 -1.95
CA LYS A 557 -37.35 -3.50 -1.54
C LYS A 557 -37.52 -2.57 -0.33
N LYS A 558 -38.43 -1.59 -0.44
CA LYS A 558 -38.97 -0.92 0.74
C LYS A 558 -39.63 -1.98 1.65
N PRO A 559 -39.54 -1.88 2.98
CA PRO A 559 -40.22 -2.79 3.90
C PRO A 559 -41.74 -2.53 3.86
N THR A 560 -42.43 -3.20 2.95
CA THR A 560 -43.90 -3.31 2.96
C THR A 560 -44.31 -4.34 4.00
N VAL A 561 -45.11 -3.93 4.99
CA VAL A 561 -45.73 -4.83 5.98
C VAL A 561 -46.63 -5.81 5.24
N SER A 562 -46.29 -7.11 5.27
CA SER A 562 -47.02 -8.15 4.54
C SER A 562 -47.95 -8.95 5.46
N THR A 563 -49.26 -8.72 5.33
CA THR A 563 -50.27 -9.61 5.89
C THR A 563 -50.39 -10.91 5.09
N SER A 564 -50.43 -12.04 5.82
CA SER A 564 -51.11 -13.30 5.48
C SER A 564 -50.89 -13.98 4.11
N GLN A 565 -50.11 -15.07 4.15
CA GLN A 565 -50.47 -16.44 3.73
C GLN A 565 -50.82 -16.83 2.26
N LYS A 566 -50.43 -18.09 1.96
CA LYS A 566 -51.02 -19.11 1.05
C LYS A 566 -50.73 -19.06 -0.47
N LYS A 567 -50.34 -20.26 -0.94
CA LYS A 567 -50.17 -20.82 -2.31
C LYS A 567 -48.75 -20.68 -2.90
N GLU A 568 -47.88 -21.71 -2.98
CA GLU A 568 -47.98 -23.17 -3.22
C GLU A 568 -47.80 -23.57 -4.71
N SER A 569 -46.66 -24.21 -4.98
CA SER A 569 -46.32 -25.06 -6.14
C SER A 569 -46.51 -24.55 -7.59
N LYS A 570 -45.42 -24.58 -8.37
CA LYS A 570 -45.36 -25.31 -9.66
C LYS A 570 -43.90 -25.50 -10.11
N ARG A 571 -43.62 -26.65 -10.74
CA ARG A 571 -42.32 -27.01 -11.34
C ARG A 571 -42.21 -26.45 -12.76
N ALA A 572 -41.02 -25.97 -13.11
CA ALA A 572 -40.47 -25.97 -14.48
C ALA A 572 -38.99 -26.40 -14.33
N LYS A 573 -38.63 -27.61 -14.76
CA LYS A 573 -38.10 -27.94 -16.10
C LYS A 573 -36.77 -27.23 -16.41
N VAL A 574 -35.72 -28.04 -16.45
CA VAL A 574 -34.38 -27.70 -16.93
C VAL A 574 -34.29 -28.07 -18.41
N GLU A 575 -33.65 -27.23 -19.23
CA GLU A 575 -33.14 -27.59 -20.56
C GLU A 575 -31.65 -27.21 -20.66
N PRO A 576 -30.85 -27.95 -21.44
CA PRO A 576 -29.39 -27.85 -21.39
C PRO A 576 -28.81 -26.72 -22.27
N TYR A 577 -27.72 -26.11 -21.80
CA TYR A 577 -26.90 -25.20 -22.61
C TYR A 577 -26.14 -25.96 -23.70
N GLY A 578 -26.17 -25.46 -24.95
CA GLY A 578 -25.44 -26.10 -26.03
C GLY A 578 -25.31 -25.29 -27.32
N LYS A 579 -24.26 -24.45 -27.42
CA LYS A 579 -23.46 -24.21 -28.63
C LYS A 579 -22.25 -23.33 -28.33
N LYS A 580 -21.05 -23.82 -28.63
CA LYS A 580 -19.79 -23.04 -28.57
C LYS A 580 -19.73 -22.09 -29.77
N ALA A 581 -19.33 -20.84 -29.55
CA ALA A 581 -18.95 -19.91 -30.62
C ALA A 581 -17.43 -19.75 -30.63
N THR A 582 -16.79 -20.00 -31.78
CA THR A 582 -15.33 -19.98 -31.94
C THR A 582 -14.84 -18.65 -32.51
N SER A 583 -14.57 -17.67 -31.66
CA SER A 583 -13.91 -16.42 -32.06
C SER A 583 -12.41 -16.64 -32.26
N LYS A 584 -11.93 -16.55 -33.50
CA LYS A 584 -10.50 -16.47 -33.82
C LYS A 584 -9.95 -15.11 -33.37
N ILE A 585 -9.11 -15.09 -32.34
CA ILE A 585 -8.32 -13.92 -31.97
C ILE A 585 -7.10 -13.85 -32.92
N PRO A 586 -6.82 -12.71 -33.57
CA PRO A 586 -5.66 -12.58 -34.44
C PRO A 586 -4.36 -12.53 -33.63
N LYS A 587 -3.32 -13.23 -34.09
CA LYS A 587 -1.98 -13.13 -33.49
C LYS A 587 -1.40 -11.73 -33.77
N GLN A 588 -1.39 -10.85 -32.77
CA GLN A 588 -0.46 -9.73 -32.76
C GLN A 588 0.97 -10.26 -32.58
N LYS A 589 1.95 -9.61 -33.22
CA LYS A 589 3.36 -9.87 -32.91
C LYS A 589 3.67 -9.20 -31.56
N LYS A 590 4.08 -9.97 -30.56
CA LYS A 590 4.76 -9.40 -29.37
C LYS A 590 6.12 -8.87 -29.83
N GLU A 591 6.48 -7.65 -29.44
CA GLU A 591 7.84 -7.12 -29.59
C GLU A 591 8.71 -7.67 -28.44
N PRO A 592 10.05 -7.78 -28.60
CA PRO A 592 10.92 -8.32 -27.57
C PRO A 592 10.98 -7.41 -26.34
N ILE A 593 11.08 -8.03 -25.15
CA ILE A 593 11.12 -7.32 -23.87
C ILE A 593 12.39 -6.45 -23.78
N VAL A 594 12.22 -5.15 -23.52
CA VAL A 594 13.33 -4.22 -23.28
C VAL A 594 13.84 -4.39 -21.84
N ILE A 595 14.64 -5.43 -21.62
CA ILE A 595 15.47 -5.55 -20.42
C ILE A 595 16.59 -4.53 -20.59
N LEU A 596 16.51 -3.39 -19.89
CA LEU A 596 17.53 -2.34 -19.94
C LEU A 596 18.93 -2.94 -19.81
N ASP A 597 19.82 -2.63 -20.74
CA ASP A 597 21.22 -2.54 -20.36
C ASP A 597 21.32 -1.38 -19.36
N ILE A 598 21.86 -1.71 -18.18
CA ILE A 598 22.41 -0.70 -17.28
C ILE A 598 23.70 -0.25 -17.98
N ASP A 599 23.51 0.62 -18.96
CA ASP A 599 24.57 1.26 -19.72
C ASP A 599 25.42 2.02 -18.71
N SER A 600 26.73 1.73 -18.67
CA SER A 600 27.57 2.07 -17.53
C SER A 600 27.93 3.55 -17.54
N GLY A 601 26.97 4.40 -17.13
CA GLY A 601 27.16 5.82 -16.83
C GLY A 601 28.07 6.10 -15.63
N LEU A 602 28.92 5.14 -15.29
CA LEU A 602 30.01 5.25 -14.34
C LEU A 602 31.03 6.26 -14.90
N PRO A 603 31.40 7.33 -14.18
CA PRO A 603 32.59 8.09 -14.51
C PRO A 603 33.83 7.21 -14.25
N VAL A 604 34.37 6.59 -15.30
CA VAL A 604 35.51 5.66 -15.22
C VAL A 604 36.85 6.39 -14.97
N GLU A 605 36.95 7.05 -13.83
CA GLU A 605 38.17 7.70 -13.33
C GLU A 605 38.89 6.76 -12.34
N LYS A 606 39.82 5.96 -12.88
CA LYS A 606 40.96 5.36 -12.14
C LYS A 606 40.67 4.25 -11.12
N VAL A 607 39.87 3.25 -11.48
CA VAL A 607 39.87 1.94 -10.77
C VAL A 607 41.29 1.36 -10.77
N LYS A 608 41.95 1.33 -9.61
CA LYS A 608 43.21 0.61 -9.42
C LYS A 608 42.89 -0.87 -9.22
N LYS A 609 43.38 -1.73 -10.12
CA LYS A 609 43.21 -3.19 -10.01
C LYS A 609 43.68 -3.69 -8.64
N LEU A 610 42.78 -4.38 -7.92
CA LEU A 610 43.08 -5.09 -6.68
C LEU A 610 44.34 -5.96 -6.84
N PRO A 611 45.20 -6.05 -5.80
CA PRO A 611 46.46 -6.77 -5.90
C PRO A 611 46.21 -8.28 -6.08
N LYS A 612 46.72 -8.84 -7.18
CA LYS A 612 46.77 -10.30 -7.35
C LYS A 612 47.72 -10.92 -6.33
N THR A 613 47.17 -11.35 -5.19
CA THR A 613 47.88 -12.04 -4.11
C THR A 613 48.50 -13.34 -4.61
N SER A 614 49.78 -13.27 -4.95
CA SER A 614 50.50 -14.37 -5.59
C SER A 614 51.14 -15.26 -4.53
N VAL A 615 50.56 -16.45 -4.33
CA VAL A 615 51.04 -17.47 -3.39
C VAL A 615 52.35 -18.11 -3.89
N LYS A 616 53.44 -17.35 -3.89
CA LYS A 616 54.80 -17.84 -4.10
C LYS A 616 55.42 -18.24 -2.76
N LYS A 617 55.41 -19.54 -2.45
CA LYS A 617 56.11 -20.11 -1.29
C LYS A 617 57.59 -19.70 -1.30
N LYS A 618 58.00 -18.82 -0.38
CA LYS A 618 59.39 -18.39 -0.23
C LYS A 618 60.16 -19.45 0.58
N VAL A 619 60.79 -20.39 -0.12
CA VAL A 619 61.60 -21.46 0.51
C VAL A 619 62.92 -20.89 1.01
N THR A 620 62.93 -20.34 2.23
CA THR A 620 64.17 -20.10 2.98
C THR A 620 64.66 -21.42 3.57
N LYS A 621 65.86 -21.83 3.18
CA LYS A 621 66.57 -22.95 3.79
C LYS A 621 66.96 -22.56 5.23
N ASP A 622 66.73 -23.44 6.18
CA ASP A 622 67.73 -23.71 7.23
C ASP A 622 67.85 -25.23 7.40
N LYS A 623 69.04 -25.71 7.81
CA LYS A 623 69.51 -27.08 7.65
C LYS A 623 70.19 -27.63 8.91
N THR A 624 69.67 -27.35 10.12
CA THR A 624 70.33 -27.84 11.34
C THR A 624 69.40 -28.36 12.45
N LYS A 625 68.88 -29.58 12.29
CA LYS A 625 69.19 -30.70 13.19
C LYS A 625 68.82 -32.05 12.55
N LYS A 626 69.54 -33.10 12.95
CA LYS A 626 69.63 -34.40 12.27
C LYS A 626 69.57 -35.49 13.34
N LYS A 627 68.91 -36.62 13.04
CA LYS A 627 68.56 -37.71 13.99
C LYS A 627 67.41 -37.30 14.95
N GLU A 628 66.58 -38.21 15.43
CA GLU A 628 66.83 -39.65 15.67
C GLU A 628 65.67 -40.60 15.31
N LEU A 629 65.99 -41.90 15.24
CA LEU A 629 65.11 -43.07 15.30
C LEU A 629 63.85 -43.15 14.39
N LYS A 630 64.03 -43.81 13.23
CA LYS A 630 63.04 -44.78 12.73
C LYS A 630 63.16 -46.07 13.55
N SER A 631 62.05 -46.69 13.98
CA SER A 631 61.71 -48.11 13.73
C SER A 631 60.67 -48.66 14.71
N LYS A 632 59.57 -49.22 14.17
CA LYS A 632 59.18 -50.65 14.32
C LYS A 632 57.77 -50.90 13.73
N GLU A 633 57.71 -51.83 12.79
CA GLU A 633 56.55 -52.71 12.59
C GLU A 633 56.64 -53.86 13.64
N LYS A 634 55.73 -54.81 13.85
CA LYS A 634 54.71 -55.50 13.02
C LYS A 634 53.59 -56.07 13.97
N PRO A 635 52.69 -57.06 13.65
CA PRO A 635 51.31 -57.08 14.19
C PRO A 635 50.93 -58.41 14.92
N LEU A 636 49.63 -58.79 14.88
CA LEU A 636 48.97 -60.04 15.35
C LEU A 636 48.47 -60.07 16.82
N VAL A 637 47.47 -60.87 17.24
CA VAL A 637 46.11 -61.20 16.70
C VAL A 637 45.34 -62.07 17.74
N GLU A 638 44.01 -61.91 17.86
CA GLU A 638 43.03 -62.82 18.53
C GLU A 638 43.22 -63.10 20.07
N GLU A 639 42.26 -63.67 20.84
CA GLU A 639 40.95 -64.29 20.54
C GLU A 639 39.90 -64.16 21.69
N SER A 640 38.59 -64.10 21.35
CA SER A 640 37.41 -64.49 22.18
C SER A 640 37.08 -63.64 23.46
N LEU A 641 35.88 -63.66 24.09
CA LEU A 641 34.73 -64.58 24.08
C LEU A 641 33.33 -63.88 23.97
N LYS A 642 32.29 -64.71 23.84
CA LYS A 642 30.87 -64.45 23.50
C LYS A 642 30.06 -63.72 24.60
N GLU A 643 29.02 -62.96 24.22
CA GLU A 643 27.60 -63.42 24.34
C GLU A 643 26.57 -62.51 23.62
N LYS A 644 25.26 -62.81 23.73
CA LYS A 644 24.17 -62.36 22.82
C LYS A 644 23.00 -61.60 23.53
N PRO A 645 22.03 -60.99 22.81
CA PRO A 645 21.29 -59.80 23.28
C PRO A 645 19.85 -60.10 23.76
N ILE A 646 19.14 -59.07 24.27
CA ILE A 646 17.74 -58.75 23.85
C ILE A 646 17.21 -57.37 24.34
N LYS A 647 16.38 -56.78 23.46
CA LYS A 647 15.39 -55.69 23.59
C LYS A 647 15.03 -55.13 24.99
N ARG A 648 14.72 -53.83 25.05
CA ARG A 648 13.61 -53.32 25.87
C ARG A 648 12.84 -52.18 25.19
N ALA A 649 11.54 -52.09 25.46
CA ALA A 649 10.65 -51.05 24.96
C ALA A 649 9.46 -50.83 25.92
N THR A 650 8.75 -49.71 25.70
CA THR A 650 7.40 -49.36 26.18
C THR A 650 7.18 -48.73 27.57
N LYS A 651 6.48 -47.58 27.51
CA LYS A 651 5.29 -47.18 28.30
C LYS A 651 5.39 -46.56 29.72
N LYS A 652 4.73 -45.38 29.80
CA LYS A 652 3.85 -44.84 30.87
C LYS A 652 4.46 -44.19 32.14
N ALA A 653 4.20 -42.88 32.19
CA ALA A 653 3.71 -42.02 33.30
C ALA A 653 2.82 -42.68 34.40
N PRO A 654 2.36 -41.97 35.48
CA PRO A 654 2.55 -40.55 35.86
C PRO A 654 2.92 -40.31 37.36
N ALA A 655 2.96 -39.05 37.83
CA ALA A 655 3.00 -38.70 39.27
C ALA A 655 2.09 -37.50 39.63
N LYS A 656 1.70 -37.36 40.91
CA LYS A 656 0.73 -36.36 41.43
C LYS A 656 1.14 -35.82 42.82
N LYS A 657 0.94 -34.50 43.01
CA LYS A 657 0.51 -33.80 44.26
C LYS A 657 1.39 -33.81 45.54
N LYS A 658 1.44 -32.62 46.18
CA LYS A 658 1.54 -32.36 47.65
C LYS A 658 2.89 -32.68 48.35
N SER A 659 3.25 -32.14 49.54
CA SER A 659 2.91 -30.89 50.29
C SER A 659 3.63 -30.91 51.67
N ALA A 660 3.89 -29.83 52.44
CA ALA A 660 4.03 -28.37 52.25
C ALA A 660 4.30 -27.72 53.65
N LYS A 661 4.55 -26.40 53.74
CA LYS A 661 4.90 -25.60 54.96
C LYS A 661 6.38 -25.77 55.40
N LYS A 662 7.01 -24.91 56.24
CA LYS A 662 6.61 -23.71 57.04
C LYS A 662 7.87 -22.84 57.31
N ASP A 663 7.83 -21.51 57.29
CA ASP A 663 7.89 -20.54 58.43
C ASP A 663 8.88 -19.39 58.04
N ALA A 664 8.93 -18.17 58.62
CA ALA A 664 7.95 -17.27 59.26
C ALA A 664 8.56 -15.86 59.45
N SER A 665 7.73 -14.81 59.66
CA SER A 665 8.09 -13.37 59.91
C SER A 665 8.81 -12.64 58.75
N SER A 666 8.66 -11.32 58.49
CA SER A 666 7.72 -10.24 58.88
C SER A 666 7.99 -9.03 57.93
N VAL A 667 7.37 -7.83 57.94
CA VAL A 667 6.35 -7.18 58.80
C VAL A 667 5.25 -6.54 57.89
N ASP A 668 4.93 -5.25 58.05
CA ASP A 668 3.93 -4.42 57.35
C ASP A 668 4.55 -3.60 56.17
N SER A 669 3.81 -3.01 55.21
CA SER A 669 2.50 -2.36 55.36
C SER A 669 1.64 -2.19 54.09
N LEU A 670 0.32 -2.08 54.30
CA LEU A 670 -0.70 -1.39 53.46
C LEU A 670 -1.04 -1.92 52.04
N ALA A 671 -1.83 -3.01 52.04
CA ALA A 671 -3.12 -3.20 51.34
C ALA A 671 -3.33 -2.82 49.84
N LYS A 672 -3.93 -3.76 49.08
CA LYS A 672 -4.42 -3.62 47.70
C LYS A 672 -5.89 -4.12 47.54
N PRO A 673 -6.60 -3.84 46.42
CA PRO A 673 -8.06 -3.96 46.32
C PRO A 673 -8.62 -5.29 45.74
N THR A 674 -9.94 -5.50 45.90
CA THR A 674 -10.75 -6.58 45.27
C THR A 674 -12.20 -6.10 45.01
N LYS A 675 -12.80 -6.26 43.81
CA LYS A 675 -13.54 -7.43 43.23
C LYS A 675 -14.89 -7.77 43.93
N ARG A 676 -15.98 -8.25 43.28
CA ARG A 676 -16.41 -8.40 41.85
C ARG A 676 -17.83 -9.05 41.78
N ALA A 677 -18.64 -8.74 40.75
CA ALA A 677 -19.92 -9.40 40.36
C ALA A 677 -21.13 -9.20 41.34
N THR A 678 -22.41 -9.53 41.06
CA THR A 678 -23.09 -10.39 40.03
C THR A 678 -24.42 -9.79 39.47
N LYS A 679 -24.99 -10.43 38.42
CA LYS A 679 -26.32 -10.15 37.81
C LYS A 679 -27.52 -10.19 38.80
N LYS A 680 -28.56 -9.38 38.54
CA LYS A 680 -29.97 -9.84 38.32
C LYS A 680 -30.90 -8.71 37.82
N SER A 681 -32.20 -8.99 37.68
CA SER A 681 -33.21 -8.23 36.92
C SER A 681 -34.34 -7.62 37.77
N SER A 682 -35.03 -6.63 37.19
CA SER A 682 -36.48 -6.33 37.33
C SER A 682 -37.14 -6.30 38.73
N ASP A 683 -37.65 -5.14 39.17
CA ASP A 683 -39.12 -4.86 39.15
C ASP A 683 -39.52 -3.41 39.55
N LYS A 684 -40.80 -3.05 39.31
CA LYS A 684 -41.69 -2.05 39.97
C LYS A 684 -41.11 -0.73 40.54
N VAL A 685 -41.56 0.47 40.14
CA VAL A 685 -42.92 1.09 40.24
C VAL A 685 -43.43 1.30 41.67
N VAL A 686 -43.43 2.57 42.11
CA VAL A 686 -44.25 3.10 43.24
C VAL A 686 -44.86 4.44 42.80
N LYS A 687 -46.08 4.76 43.28
CA LYS A 687 -46.84 5.98 42.96
C LYS A 687 -46.78 6.98 44.12
N THR A 688 -46.74 8.27 43.81
CA THR A 688 -47.24 9.35 44.69
C THR A 688 -48.63 9.79 44.25
N LYS A 689 -49.45 10.34 45.17
CA LYS A 689 -50.90 10.53 44.95
C LYS A 689 -51.49 11.67 45.80
N THR A 690 -51.91 12.74 45.12
CA THR A 690 -52.74 13.86 45.65
C THR A 690 -53.60 14.37 44.47
N THR A 691 -54.94 14.26 44.47
CA THR A 691 -55.93 15.19 45.09
C THR A 691 -55.73 16.65 44.61
N THR A 692 -56.74 17.37 44.07
CA THR A 692 -58.21 17.18 44.11
C THR A 692 -58.93 18.01 43.02
N LYS A 693 -60.18 17.63 42.66
CA LYS A 693 -61.18 18.38 41.85
C LYS A 693 -60.78 18.64 40.36
N GLY A 694 -61.72 18.77 39.41
CA GLY A 694 -63.15 18.48 39.51
C GLY A 694 -64.10 19.30 38.60
N ARG A 695 -64.02 19.16 37.27
CA ARG A 695 -65.15 19.45 36.34
C ARG A 695 -64.88 18.84 34.95
N ALA A 696 -65.94 18.66 34.16
CA ALA A 696 -65.86 18.08 32.82
C ALA A 696 -66.60 18.95 31.79
N THR A 697 -66.05 19.08 30.59
CA THR A 697 -66.83 19.37 29.37
C THR A 697 -66.17 18.85 28.10
N LYS A 698 -67.04 18.45 27.17
CA LYS A 698 -66.81 17.68 25.93
C LYS A 698 -66.10 18.43 24.79
N LYS A 699 -65.47 17.63 23.91
CA LYS A 699 -65.41 17.72 22.42
C LYS A 699 -64.49 18.74 21.73
N LYS A 700 -63.79 18.20 20.71
CA LYS A 700 -63.00 18.84 19.63
C LYS A 700 -61.71 19.53 20.10
N ALA A 701 -60.67 19.63 19.26
CA ALA A 701 -60.51 19.04 17.92
C ALA A 701 -59.89 17.64 17.98
#